data_AF-A0A812HKV1-F1
#
_entry.id   AF-A0A812HKV1-F1
#
_cell.length_a   1.000
_cell.length_b   1.000
_cell.length_c   1.000
_cell.angle_alpha   90.00
_cell.angle_beta   90.00
_cell.angle_gamma   90.00
#
_symmetry.space_group_name_H-M   'P 1'
#
loop_
_entity.id
_entity.type
_entity.pdbx_description
1 polymer ?
#
loop_
_entity_poly.entity_id
_entity_poly.type
_entity_poly.pdbx_seq_one_letter_code
_entity_poly.pdbx_strand_id
1 'polypeptide(L)'
;MTFEHYSCPTVEGSFVDLDGERYYKISHVDQMNPFFISVVSASDHWLFISSTGSLSAGRIRPENALFPYKSVDHIHESAENTGSKTIIKVASGQGVAMWEPFNRHHDGLYQVERHLYKNTIGDKIVFEELNHTLKLKFQYSWNTSEEFGFVRRSQITDLSGTTREIELIDGLQNLLPSGAPLSALQTRSALVDAYKWNELLDGSSLALFTMYAKLSDRAEPAESLLATTVFSVDNDYGQRLLSSSQVSAFRQGREIKNETLTKGVRGSYLIHKSIKLEANQNKSWLIIADIDKNHSDVTTMRNHLAQPVNMAQQVEQSIAANQQELISLMSGADAWQITAEEETSVHHYANVLFNNMRGGVFENNYTLDKKDVLATIRNANCLVFERHVALFNDLPEQFTHAELVSLAKQSEDAQLIRLSYEYLPLTFGRRHGDPSRPWNHYEIKLKDDNGERLLSYQGNWRDIFQNWEAIALSYPGFIQSFLAKFVNASTMDGYNPYRITKDGIDWEMLEPDDPWSNIGYWGDHQIIYLLKFLELADKYQRDDLLAMMQTEVFSYANVPYELCDVEKLFVNPKDTVTFNDELQHNIEQRVSAMGSDGRLVLGSDNDVYMVNLTEKVLVPLLAKLSNLVLDGGIWLNTQRPEWNDANNAIVGNGLSMVTLYYMRRYVAFLQQLLADAPTSVSMSKEVFEWLLSTTRILSEAAKEIRQETVTRQTRKAILTQLEKAAEDFRQRVYRVNGFSGKTTVEASAIKQLLEVSLAVLDSSIASNLREDGLFNAYNILTYSAESLQVEELYPMLEGQVAALSAGVLTPAQAVNLLDNLFASEMYREDQHSFMLYPDRDLSAFMNKNSLTDAQINAVPVLSSMLSKGDQRLVNADEQGQFHFHASLENSGYLKAQIQQLRGEYADVGEEEWEAIEALYEDVFNHKAFTGRSGTMFGYEGLGCIYWHMVSKLLLAVQENYLAARELDADSEETQKLAEYYYRVRAGIGFNKTPENYGAFPTDPYSHTPKHAGAQQPGMTGQVKEEVITRFVELGILVEEGEIRIDPRLLHRHEFLTESASFSCQSVAGQTQSYVVEKDQLAFTLCQVPFVYQLVESEIQAGMVLTKSNGKQLVVEGLALSSALSQQIFARSGEVEKVVVSIPTSLLRA
;
A
#
# COMPACT_ATOMS: atom_id res chain seq x y z
N MET A 1 30.74 20.53 39.18
CA MET A 1 30.52 19.84 37.89
C MET A 1 31.02 20.78 36.82
N THR A 2 32.16 20.49 36.23
CA THR A 2 32.58 21.11 34.97
C THR A 2 31.83 20.35 33.88
N PHE A 3 30.83 20.98 33.28
CA PHE A 3 30.24 20.46 32.05
C PHE A 3 31.30 20.66 30.97
N GLU A 4 32.10 19.62 30.69
CA GLU A 4 32.76 19.56 29.39
C GLU A 4 31.65 19.60 28.35
N HIS A 5 31.71 20.55 27.41
CA HIS A 5 30.78 20.60 26.29
C HIS A 5 31.03 19.33 25.47
N TYR A 6 30.25 18.28 25.73
CA TYR A 6 30.23 17.09 24.89
C TYR A 6 29.71 17.50 23.52
N SER A 7 30.53 17.30 22.49
CA SER A 7 30.07 17.36 21.12
C SER A 7 28.99 16.29 20.92
N CYS A 8 27.83 16.68 20.40
CA CYS A 8 26.79 15.73 20.04
C CYS A 8 27.36 14.79 18.96
N PRO A 9 27.43 13.46 19.18
CA PRO A 9 27.92 12.54 18.18
C PRO A 9 26.98 12.54 16.96
N THR A 10 27.55 12.42 15.76
CA THR A 10 26.79 12.43 14.51
C THR A 10 26.09 11.09 14.29
N VAL A 11 24.84 11.13 13.80
CA VAL A 11 24.10 9.93 13.43
C VAL A 11 24.63 9.41 12.10
N GLU A 12 25.06 8.14 12.08
CA GLU A 12 25.64 7.51 10.89
C GLU A 12 24.97 6.17 10.60
N GLY A 13 24.78 5.88 9.32
CA GLY A 13 24.26 4.61 8.82
C GLY A 13 25.36 3.80 8.13
N SER A 14 25.43 2.50 8.38
CA SER A 14 26.40 1.62 7.72
C SER A 14 25.99 0.15 7.76
N PHE A 15 26.34 -0.62 6.75
CA PHE A 15 26.18 -2.07 6.78
C PHE A 15 27.28 -2.77 7.58
N VAL A 16 26.90 -3.75 8.39
CA VAL A 16 27.79 -4.52 9.27
C VAL A 16 27.39 -5.99 9.32
N ASP A 17 28.34 -6.86 9.60
CA ASP A 17 28.06 -8.27 9.89
C ASP A 17 27.89 -8.48 11.39
N LEU A 18 26.76 -9.07 11.80
CA LEU A 18 26.44 -9.37 13.19
C LEU A 18 25.82 -10.78 13.27
N ASP A 19 26.39 -11.63 14.13
CA ASP A 19 25.95 -13.02 14.34
C ASP A 19 25.81 -13.86 13.05
N GLY A 20 26.66 -13.59 12.04
CA GLY A 20 26.66 -14.32 10.77
C GLY A 20 25.63 -13.83 9.74
N GLU A 21 24.96 -12.72 10.01
CA GLU A 21 24.02 -12.06 9.11
C GLU A 21 24.42 -10.62 8.84
N ARG A 22 23.90 -10.06 7.74
CA ARG A 22 24.13 -8.68 7.32
C ARG A 22 23.07 -7.76 7.89
N TYR A 23 23.49 -6.64 8.50
CA TYR A 23 22.61 -5.64 9.13
C TYR A 23 22.92 -4.24 8.65
N TYR A 24 21.89 -3.40 8.55
CA TYR A 24 22.07 -1.95 8.55
C TYR A 24 22.10 -1.45 9.99
N LYS A 25 23.17 -0.76 10.39
CA LYS A 25 23.36 -0.14 11.70
C LYS A 25 23.06 1.35 11.61
N ILE A 26 22.22 1.85 12.51
CA ILE A 26 22.12 3.28 12.84
C ILE A 26 22.89 3.51 14.13
N SER A 27 24.00 4.25 14.04
CA SER A 27 24.80 4.68 15.18
C SER A 27 24.17 5.91 15.84
N HIS A 28 24.27 6.00 17.18
CA HIS A 28 23.72 7.11 17.98
C HIS A 28 22.22 7.36 17.74
N VAL A 29 21.43 6.28 17.63
CA VAL A 29 19.99 6.33 17.30
C VAL A 29 19.17 7.20 18.26
N ASP A 30 19.65 7.36 19.49
CA ASP A 30 19.04 8.17 20.54
C ASP A 30 19.16 9.69 20.31
N GLN A 31 19.97 10.11 19.35
CA GLN A 31 20.04 11.49 18.87
C GLN A 31 18.97 11.81 17.83
N MET A 32 18.24 10.80 17.33
CA MET A 32 17.09 10.97 16.46
C MET A 32 15.79 11.05 17.27
N ASN A 33 14.78 11.71 16.70
CA ASN A 33 13.41 11.53 17.19
C ASN A 33 13.00 10.06 17.05
N PRO A 34 12.19 9.51 18.00
CA PRO A 34 11.64 8.18 17.86
C PRO A 34 10.93 7.98 16.51
N PHE A 35 11.17 6.83 15.88
CA PHE A 35 10.54 6.43 14.64
C PHE A 35 10.04 4.99 14.74
N PHE A 36 9.13 4.61 13.84
CA PHE A 36 8.35 3.38 13.96
C PHE A 36 8.71 2.37 12.88
N ILE A 37 8.85 1.10 13.25
CA ILE A 37 9.47 0.06 12.42
C ILE A 37 8.52 -1.14 12.35
N SER A 38 8.39 -1.73 11.17
CA SER A 38 7.73 -3.02 10.96
C SER A 38 8.79 -4.12 10.84
N VAL A 39 8.76 -5.11 11.74
CA VAL A 39 9.59 -6.32 11.64
C VAL A 39 8.74 -7.43 11.05
N VAL A 40 9.21 -8.03 9.96
CA VAL A 40 8.40 -8.96 9.15
C VAL A 40 8.61 -10.41 9.56
N SER A 41 7.71 -11.29 9.11
CA SER A 41 7.74 -12.73 9.35
C SER A 41 7.16 -13.45 8.13
N ALA A 42 7.65 -14.65 7.83
CA ALA A 42 7.05 -15.52 6.81
C ALA A 42 5.67 -16.07 7.24
N SER A 43 5.45 -16.16 8.55
CA SER A 43 4.20 -16.61 9.15
C SER A 43 3.32 -15.45 9.64
N ASP A 44 2.33 -15.75 10.46
CA ASP A 44 1.26 -14.86 10.90
C ASP A 44 1.64 -13.85 12.00
N HIS A 45 2.92 -13.75 12.37
CA HIS A 45 3.39 -12.74 13.31
C HIS A 45 3.28 -11.32 12.72
N TRP A 46 2.90 -10.39 13.58
CA TRP A 46 3.06 -8.96 13.36
C TRP A 46 3.82 -8.36 14.54
N LEU A 47 4.83 -7.53 14.23
CA LEU A 47 5.68 -6.87 15.23
C LEU A 47 5.94 -5.44 14.76
N PHE A 48 5.34 -4.49 15.47
CA PHE A 48 5.52 -3.06 15.24
C PHE A 48 6.22 -2.42 16.43
N ILE A 49 7.40 -1.84 16.20
CA ILE A 49 8.32 -1.43 17.26
C ILE A 49 8.85 -0.02 17.03
N SER A 50 8.87 0.78 18.09
CA SER A 50 9.52 2.08 18.13
C SER A 50 11.04 1.91 18.25
N SER A 51 11.82 2.86 17.71
CA SER A 51 13.26 2.94 17.96
C SER A 51 13.62 3.18 19.44
N THR A 52 12.64 3.45 20.30
CA THR A 52 12.77 3.46 21.78
C THR A 52 12.68 2.06 22.42
N GLY A 53 12.33 1.03 21.66
CA GLY A 53 12.20 -0.36 22.13
C GLY A 53 10.80 -0.78 22.59
N SER A 54 9.86 0.16 22.74
CA SER A 54 8.44 -0.18 22.94
C SER A 54 7.81 -0.72 21.68
N LEU A 55 6.88 -1.67 21.84
CA LEU A 55 6.28 -2.38 20.73
C LEU A 55 4.83 -2.77 20.99
N SER A 56 4.14 -3.03 19.89
CA SER A 56 2.94 -3.86 19.84
C SER A 56 3.28 -5.07 18.96
N ALA A 57 2.96 -6.27 19.43
CA ALA A 57 3.22 -7.50 18.69
C ALA A 57 2.12 -8.53 18.96
N GLY A 58 1.94 -9.47 18.04
CA GLY A 58 0.95 -10.55 18.15
C GLY A 58 0.90 -11.40 16.88
N ARG A 59 -0.08 -12.31 16.78
CA ARG A 59 -0.25 -13.17 15.61
C ARG A 59 -1.59 -12.87 14.95
N ILE A 60 -1.75 -13.17 13.65
CA ILE A 60 -3.00 -13.09 12.88
C ILE A 60 -3.57 -11.66 12.75
N ARG A 61 -4.05 -11.02 13.82
CA ARG A 61 -4.78 -9.74 13.80
C ARG A 61 -4.64 -8.98 15.13
N PRO A 62 -5.01 -7.68 15.21
CA PRO A 62 -4.89 -6.88 16.44
C PRO A 62 -5.57 -7.46 17.69
N GLU A 63 -6.61 -8.27 17.53
CA GLU A 63 -7.30 -8.95 18.63
C GLU A 63 -6.45 -10.05 19.30
N ASN A 64 -5.43 -10.53 18.60
CA ASN A 64 -4.54 -11.59 19.00
C ASN A 64 -3.16 -10.99 19.33
N ALA A 65 -3.15 -10.11 20.35
CA ALA A 65 -1.99 -9.31 20.71
C ALA A 65 -1.24 -9.86 21.93
N LEU A 66 0.08 -9.94 21.84
CA LEU A 66 1.01 -10.21 22.95
C LEU A 66 1.20 -8.96 23.83
N PHE A 67 1.32 -7.79 23.19
CA PHE A 67 1.42 -6.47 23.83
C PHE A 67 0.27 -5.56 23.38
N PRO A 68 -0.16 -4.56 24.17
CA PRO A 68 -1.29 -3.70 23.82
C PRO A 68 -1.21 -3.07 22.41
N TYR A 69 -2.23 -3.34 21.60
CA TYR A 69 -2.41 -2.70 20.30
C TYR A 69 -3.09 -1.33 20.45
N LYS A 70 -2.29 -0.27 20.27
CA LYS A 70 -2.71 1.14 20.32
C LYS A 70 -2.12 1.89 19.13
N SER A 71 -2.53 3.14 18.95
CA SER A 71 -1.92 4.04 17.97
C SER A 71 -0.43 4.29 18.27
N VAL A 72 0.32 4.63 17.21
CA VAL A 72 1.79 4.74 17.22
C VAL A 72 2.34 5.71 18.27
N ASP A 73 1.67 6.83 18.52
CA ASP A 73 2.00 7.82 19.56
C ASP A 73 2.03 7.18 20.96
N HIS A 74 0.99 6.43 21.31
CA HIS A 74 0.95 5.71 22.58
C HIS A 74 2.02 4.62 22.70
N ILE A 75 2.43 4.02 21.59
CA ILE A 75 3.54 3.05 21.60
C ILE A 75 4.84 3.77 21.92
N HIS A 76 5.15 4.90 21.28
CA HIS A 76 6.35 5.70 21.60
C HIS A 76 6.40 6.08 23.09
N GLU A 77 5.27 6.52 23.65
CA GLU A 77 5.14 6.90 25.07
C GLU A 77 5.27 5.72 26.06
N SER A 78 5.15 4.49 25.58
CA SER A 78 5.11 3.27 26.42
C SER A 78 6.47 2.61 26.65
N ALA A 79 7.59 3.22 26.21
CA ALA A 79 8.95 2.67 26.33
C ALA A 79 9.31 2.20 27.76
N GLU A 80 8.83 2.92 28.78
CA GLU A 80 9.13 2.58 30.17
C GLU A 80 8.29 1.41 30.72
N ASN A 81 7.14 1.10 30.14
CA ASN A 81 6.13 0.24 30.76
C ASN A 81 5.67 -0.98 29.93
N THR A 82 6.05 -1.07 28.66
CA THR A 82 5.61 -2.15 27.75
C THR A 82 6.79 -2.69 26.95
N GLY A 83 6.90 -4.02 26.86
CA GLY A 83 7.96 -4.67 26.10
C GLY A 83 9.20 -5.00 26.93
N SER A 84 10.38 -4.76 26.37
CA SER A 84 11.69 -5.09 26.99
C SER A 84 11.95 -4.25 28.24
N LYS A 85 12.45 -4.86 29.31
CA LYS A 85 12.93 -4.16 30.51
C LYS A 85 14.15 -4.87 31.09
N THR A 86 15.23 -4.13 31.30
CA THR A 86 16.49 -4.64 31.86
C THR A 86 17.06 -3.66 32.86
N ILE A 87 17.37 -4.10 34.08
CA ILE A 87 18.01 -3.29 35.12
C ILE A 87 19.20 -4.06 35.66
N ILE A 88 20.37 -3.44 35.64
CA ILE A 88 21.66 -4.04 35.92
C ILE A 88 22.29 -3.32 37.10
N LYS A 89 22.74 -4.06 38.10
CA LYS A 89 23.57 -3.58 39.21
C LYS A 89 24.98 -4.14 39.03
N VAL A 90 25.96 -3.26 39.07
CA VAL A 90 27.36 -3.58 38.89
C VAL A 90 28.10 -3.25 40.17
N ALA A 91 28.74 -4.26 40.77
CA ALA A 91 29.61 -4.05 41.91
C ALA A 91 30.90 -3.33 41.46
N SER A 92 31.30 -2.30 42.20
CA SER A 92 32.55 -1.57 41.98
C SER A 92 33.27 -1.29 43.31
N GLY A 93 34.54 -0.92 43.26
CA GLY A 93 35.30 -0.53 44.46
C GLY A 93 34.73 0.69 45.21
N GLN A 94 33.81 1.44 44.60
CA GLN A 94 33.15 2.61 45.19
C GLN A 94 31.69 2.35 45.63
N GLY A 95 31.21 1.10 45.52
CA GLY A 95 29.82 0.72 45.80
C GLY A 95 29.14 0.06 44.60
N VAL A 96 27.81 0.01 44.61
CA VAL A 96 27.00 -0.58 43.55
C VAL A 96 26.49 0.52 42.62
N ALA A 97 26.78 0.42 41.32
CA ALA A 97 26.20 1.28 40.29
C ALA A 97 24.98 0.60 39.66
N MET A 98 23.90 1.36 39.43
CA MET A 98 22.68 0.85 38.78
C MET A 98 22.54 1.43 37.38
N TRP A 99 22.53 0.56 36.39
CA TRP A 99 22.36 0.89 34.99
C TRP A 99 21.09 0.24 34.45
N GLU A 100 20.22 1.05 33.85
CA GLU A 100 19.03 0.60 33.14
C GLU A 100 19.24 0.99 31.67
N PRO A 101 19.72 0.05 30.82
CA PRO A 101 19.91 0.33 29.40
C PRO A 101 18.62 0.89 28.77
N PHE A 102 18.77 1.83 27.84
CA PHE A 102 17.71 2.52 27.11
C PHE A 102 16.77 3.41 27.96
N ASN A 103 17.02 3.55 29.26
CA ASN A 103 16.27 4.47 30.12
C ASN A 103 16.77 5.91 29.93
N ARG A 104 15.92 6.79 29.40
CA ARG A 104 16.25 8.21 29.19
C ARG A 104 16.39 9.00 30.50
N HIS A 105 15.84 8.51 31.62
CA HIS A 105 16.07 9.13 32.93
C HIS A 105 17.53 8.98 33.40
N HIS A 106 18.33 8.13 32.76
CA HIS A 106 19.76 8.01 32.99
C HIS A 106 20.62 8.89 32.07
N ASP A 107 20.00 9.67 31.18
CA ASP A 107 20.74 10.58 30.29
C ASP A 107 21.56 11.58 31.14
N GLY A 108 22.86 11.68 30.86
CA GLY A 108 23.81 12.47 31.65
C GLY A 108 24.36 11.81 32.92
N LEU A 109 23.85 10.64 33.35
CA LEU A 109 24.43 9.86 34.47
C LEU A 109 25.60 8.98 34.03
N TYR A 110 25.52 8.43 32.81
CA TYR A 110 26.52 7.56 32.22
C TYR A 110 26.92 8.10 30.84
N GLN A 111 28.16 7.84 30.45
CA GLN A 111 28.60 8.00 29.06
C GLN A 111 28.17 6.75 28.30
N VAL A 112 27.19 6.90 27.41
CA VAL A 112 26.59 5.79 26.66
C VAL A 112 26.57 6.04 25.17
N GLU A 113 26.53 4.97 24.39
CA GLU A 113 26.24 4.97 22.95
C GLU A 113 25.12 3.97 22.69
N ARG A 114 24.09 4.39 21.95
CA ARG A 114 22.97 3.53 21.57
C ARG A 114 23.00 3.28 20.07
N HIS A 115 22.81 2.03 19.68
CA HIS A 115 22.79 1.61 18.29
C HIS A 115 21.55 0.77 18.03
N LEU A 116 21.01 0.90 16.81
CA LEU A 116 19.89 0.09 16.34
C LEU A 116 20.29 -0.61 15.05
N TYR A 117 19.97 -1.89 14.96
CA TYR A 117 20.29 -2.72 13.81
C TYR A 117 19.02 -3.37 13.28
N LYS A 118 18.89 -3.45 11.96
CA LYS A 118 17.89 -4.28 11.30
C LYS A 118 18.57 -5.07 10.19
N ASN A 119 18.30 -6.37 10.12
CA ASN A 119 18.94 -7.20 9.10
C ASN A 119 18.40 -6.85 7.70
N THR A 120 19.16 -7.21 6.67
CA THR A 120 18.80 -6.92 5.27
C THR A 120 17.53 -7.63 4.81
N ILE A 121 17.16 -8.74 5.48
CA ILE A 121 15.89 -9.47 5.29
C ILE A 121 14.70 -8.78 5.98
N GLY A 122 14.95 -7.96 7.01
CA GLY A 122 13.92 -7.22 7.75
C GLY A 122 13.15 -8.02 8.81
N ASP A 123 13.50 -9.28 9.05
CA ASP A 123 12.84 -10.16 10.04
C ASP A 123 13.47 -10.10 11.44
N LYS A 124 14.58 -9.36 11.60
CA LYS A 124 15.30 -9.22 12.88
C LYS A 124 15.67 -7.79 13.18
N ILE A 125 15.52 -7.41 14.44
CA ILE A 125 15.93 -6.10 14.97
C ILE A 125 16.75 -6.26 16.24
N VAL A 126 17.80 -5.47 16.40
CA VAL A 126 18.73 -5.51 17.54
C VAL A 126 18.88 -4.12 18.14
N PHE A 127 18.74 -4.02 19.45
CA PHE A 127 19.01 -2.83 20.25
C PHE A 127 20.28 -3.03 21.04
N GLU A 128 21.18 -2.06 21.01
CA GLU A 128 22.46 -2.13 21.72
C GLU A 128 22.73 -0.82 22.48
N GLU A 129 23.19 -0.94 23.72
CA GLU A 129 23.74 0.17 24.49
C GLU A 129 25.11 -0.20 25.04
N LEU A 130 26.12 0.59 24.68
CA LEU A 130 27.45 0.56 25.27
C LEU A 130 27.47 1.57 26.41
N ASN A 131 27.87 1.14 27.60
CA ASN A 131 28.09 2.01 28.75
C ASN A 131 29.60 2.12 29.01
N HIS A 132 30.20 3.22 28.56
CA HIS A 132 31.65 3.48 28.68
C HIS A 132 32.08 3.72 30.12
N THR A 133 31.20 4.30 30.93
CA THR A 133 31.46 4.53 32.36
C THR A 133 31.60 3.21 33.11
N LEU A 134 30.71 2.24 32.84
CA LEU A 134 30.71 0.94 33.50
C LEU A 134 31.55 -0.12 32.75
N LYS A 135 31.96 0.18 31.52
CA LYS A 135 32.64 -0.73 30.58
C LYS A 135 31.86 -2.02 30.37
N LEU A 136 30.57 -1.87 30.08
CA LEU A 136 29.67 -2.97 29.78
C LEU A 136 28.90 -2.67 28.50
N LYS A 137 28.51 -3.73 27.82
CA LYS A 137 27.59 -3.68 26.69
C LYS A 137 26.36 -4.52 27.00
N PHE A 138 25.18 -3.99 26.69
CA PHE A 138 23.94 -4.75 26.74
C PHE A 138 23.28 -4.70 25.37
N GLN A 139 22.83 -5.86 24.91
CA GLN A 139 22.19 -6.03 23.62
C GLN A 139 20.97 -6.94 23.77
N TYR A 140 19.88 -6.61 23.08
CA TYR A 140 18.77 -7.55 22.89
C TYR A 140 18.26 -7.51 21.46
N SER A 141 17.74 -8.64 20.98
CA SER A 141 17.12 -8.76 19.66
C SER A 141 15.71 -9.32 19.74
N TRP A 142 14.90 -9.03 18.73
CA TRP A 142 13.63 -9.69 18.49
C TRP A 142 13.71 -10.53 17.21
N ASN A 143 13.23 -11.77 17.30
CA ASN A 143 13.08 -12.71 16.20
C ASN A 143 11.70 -13.38 16.30
N THR A 144 11.23 -13.99 15.20
CA THR A 144 10.01 -14.78 15.17
C THR A 144 10.31 -16.25 14.86
N SER A 145 9.56 -17.14 15.48
CA SER A 145 9.60 -18.58 15.28
C SER A 145 8.17 -19.07 15.12
N GLU A 146 7.89 -19.82 14.06
CA GLU A 146 6.55 -20.35 13.83
C GLU A 146 6.06 -21.25 14.97
N GLU A 147 6.96 -22.09 15.47
CA GLU A 147 6.69 -23.07 16.53
C GLU A 147 6.61 -22.44 17.93
N PHE A 148 7.44 -21.43 18.19
CA PHE A 148 7.67 -20.90 19.54
C PHE A 148 7.16 -19.47 19.76
N GLY A 149 6.72 -18.77 18.70
CA GLY A 149 6.25 -17.39 18.77
C GLY A 149 7.40 -16.36 18.71
N PHE A 150 7.37 -15.38 19.61
CA PHE A 150 8.35 -14.30 19.67
C PHE A 150 9.55 -14.67 20.53
N VAL A 151 10.75 -14.50 19.99
CA VAL A 151 12.01 -14.84 20.67
C VAL A 151 12.82 -13.58 20.92
N ARG A 152 12.93 -13.20 22.20
CA ARG A 152 13.84 -12.15 22.66
C ARG A 152 15.16 -12.77 23.11
N ARG A 153 16.24 -12.50 22.37
CA ARG A 153 17.60 -12.85 22.79
C ARG A 153 18.20 -11.67 23.54
N SER A 154 18.87 -11.93 24.65
CA SER A 154 19.62 -10.92 25.41
C SER A 154 21.06 -11.34 25.60
N GLN A 155 21.97 -10.36 25.61
CA GLN A 155 23.39 -10.55 25.82
C GLN A 155 23.96 -9.40 26.65
N ILE A 156 24.79 -9.73 27.63
CA ILE A 156 25.64 -8.79 28.35
C ILE A 156 27.12 -9.12 28.11
N THR A 157 27.96 -8.13 27.85
CA THR A 157 29.38 -8.30 27.52
C THR A 157 30.25 -7.42 28.41
N ASP A 158 31.35 -7.98 28.92
CA ASP A 158 32.40 -7.23 29.60
C ASP A 158 33.29 -6.51 28.57
N LEU A 159 33.49 -5.20 28.77
CA LEU A 159 34.43 -4.39 28.00
C LEU A 159 35.62 -3.93 28.86
N SER A 160 35.68 -4.33 30.13
CA SER A 160 36.70 -3.86 31.08
C SER A 160 37.99 -4.67 31.04
N GLY A 161 37.93 -5.93 30.57
CA GLY A 161 39.03 -6.89 30.66
C GLY A 161 39.23 -7.43 32.07
N THR A 162 38.23 -7.26 32.96
CA THR A 162 38.27 -7.74 34.34
C THR A 162 36.98 -8.49 34.67
N THR A 163 37.07 -9.53 35.49
CA THR A 163 35.90 -10.27 35.95
C THR A 163 35.00 -9.38 36.81
N ARG A 164 33.69 -9.37 36.52
CA ARG A 164 32.67 -8.54 37.17
C ARG A 164 31.60 -9.40 37.82
N GLU A 165 31.13 -8.97 38.98
CA GLU A 165 29.89 -9.46 39.57
C GLU A 165 28.74 -8.54 39.20
N ILE A 166 27.73 -9.10 38.56
CA ILE A 166 26.58 -8.39 38.04
C ILE A 166 25.32 -9.03 38.60
N GLU A 167 24.45 -8.21 39.17
CA GLU A 167 23.09 -8.61 39.54
C GLU A 167 22.13 -7.92 38.58
N LEU A 168 21.19 -8.64 37.96
CA LEU A 168 20.27 -8.03 37.01
C LEU A 168 18.85 -8.57 37.13
N ILE A 169 17.89 -7.75 36.70
CA ILE A 169 16.54 -8.17 36.31
C ILE A 169 16.39 -7.90 34.82
N ASP A 170 15.89 -8.89 34.08
CA ASP A 170 15.66 -8.78 32.65
C ASP A 170 14.35 -9.46 32.25
N GLY A 171 13.60 -8.89 31.31
CA GLY A 171 12.54 -9.60 30.63
C GLY A 171 11.48 -8.72 29.98
N LEU A 172 10.23 -9.15 30.06
CA LEU A 172 9.08 -8.57 29.36
C LEU A 172 8.07 -8.00 30.35
N GLN A 173 7.47 -6.85 30.04
CA GLN A 173 6.43 -6.21 30.85
C GLN A 173 5.19 -5.86 30.03
N ASN A 174 4.04 -5.80 30.73
CA ASN A 174 2.71 -5.53 30.19
C ASN A 174 2.25 -6.55 29.14
N LEU A 175 2.52 -7.83 29.42
CA LEU A 175 2.02 -8.96 28.65
C LEU A 175 0.50 -9.04 28.75
N LEU A 176 -0.15 -9.30 27.62
CA LEU A 176 -1.59 -9.48 27.55
C LEU A 176 -1.99 -10.95 27.72
N PRO A 177 -3.11 -11.22 28.42
CA PRO A 177 -3.73 -12.53 28.36
C PRO A 177 -4.44 -12.72 27.02
N SER A 178 -4.33 -13.93 26.46
CA SER A 178 -5.03 -14.31 25.23
C SER A 178 -6.56 -14.22 25.40
N GLY A 179 -7.27 -13.76 24.37
CA GLY A 179 -8.73 -13.61 24.37
C GLY A 179 -9.28 -12.35 25.06
N ALA A 180 -8.43 -11.42 25.51
CA ALA A 180 -8.87 -10.12 26.00
C ALA A 180 -9.47 -9.27 24.85
N PRO A 181 -10.69 -8.72 24.99
CA PRO A 181 -11.31 -7.95 23.90
C PRO A 181 -10.50 -6.69 23.57
N LEU A 182 -10.13 -6.52 22.30
CA LEU A 182 -9.34 -5.36 21.83
C LEU A 182 -9.98 -4.03 22.20
N SER A 183 -11.29 -3.88 21.97
CA SER A 183 -12.04 -2.67 22.33
C SER A 183 -11.96 -2.36 23.83
N ALA A 184 -11.95 -3.38 24.68
CA ALA A 184 -11.79 -3.22 26.12
C ALA A 184 -10.36 -2.83 26.50
N LEU A 185 -9.35 -3.40 25.85
CA LEU A 185 -7.95 -3.03 26.04
C LEU A 185 -7.65 -1.58 25.64
N GLN A 186 -8.35 -1.07 24.62
CA GLN A 186 -8.19 0.29 24.13
C GLN A 186 -8.95 1.32 24.99
N THR A 187 -10.18 1.02 25.40
CA THR A 187 -11.06 2.01 26.05
C THR A 187 -11.18 1.87 27.57
N ARG A 188 -10.94 0.67 28.11
CA ARG A 188 -11.22 0.32 29.52
C ARG A 188 -10.23 -0.72 30.08
N SER A 189 -8.93 -0.55 29.80
CA SER A 189 -7.89 -1.53 30.15
C SER A 189 -7.82 -1.88 31.65
N ALA A 190 -8.15 -0.93 32.54
CA ALA A 190 -8.19 -1.16 33.99
C ALA A 190 -9.24 -2.21 34.40
N LEU A 191 -10.34 -2.33 33.64
CA LEU A 191 -11.32 -3.41 33.85
C LEU A 191 -10.72 -4.76 33.49
N VAL A 192 -9.99 -4.85 32.38
CA VAL A 192 -9.28 -6.08 31.99
C VAL A 192 -8.23 -6.47 33.04
N ASP A 193 -7.50 -5.48 33.59
CA ASP A 193 -6.51 -5.72 34.64
C ASP A 193 -7.11 -6.49 35.83
N ALA A 194 -8.34 -6.19 36.26
CA ALA A 194 -9.01 -6.88 37.36
C ALA A 194 -9.27 -8.38 37.12
N TYR A 195 -9.27 -8.83 35.86
CA TYR A 195 -9.50 -10.23 35.47
C TYR A 195 -8.21 -11.00 35.20
N LYS A 196 -7.05 -10.33 35.20
CA LYS A 196 -5.76 -10.95 34.88
C LYS A 196 -5.35 -11.96 35.95
N TRP A 197 -4.89 -13.12 35.47
CA TRP A 197 -4.35 -14.22 36.26
C TRP A 197 -3.02 -14.63 35.64
N ASN A 198 -1.93 -14.41 36.35
CA ASN A 198 -0.58 -14.71 35.86
C ASN A 198 0.04 -15.75 36.78
N GLU A 199 0.39 -16.92 36.26
CA GLU A 199 0.89 -18.05 37.06
C GLU A 199 2.15 -18.68 36.46
N LEU A 200 3.04 -19.17 37.32
CA LEU A 200 4.21 -19.96 36.96
C LEU A 200 3.88 -21.42 37.19
N LEU A 201 4.09 -22.28 36.19
CA LEU A 201 3.87 -23.71 36.33
C LEU A 201 4.96 -24.37 37.17
N ASP A 202 4.54 -25.16 38.15
CA ASP A 202 5.43 -25.85 39.07
C ASP A 202 6.46 -26.72 38.33
N GLY A 203 7.73 -26.60 38.73
CA GLY A 203 8.83 -27.37 38.15
C GLY A 203 9.25 -26.95 36.74
N SER A 204 8.73 -25.82 36.21
CA SER A 204 9.05 -25.33 34.88
C SER A 204 9.43 -23.84 34.86
N SER A 205 10.00 -23.38 33.75
CA SER A 205 10.15 -21.95 33.43
C SER A 205 8.91 -21.34 32.78
N LEU A 206 7.94 -22.18 32.41
CA LEU A 206 6.72 -21.81 31.70
C LEU A 206 5.74 -21.07 32.62
N ALA A 207 5.46 -19.82 32.27
CA ALA A 207 4.42 -18.99 32.88
C ALA A 207 3.24 -18.81 31.91
N LEU A 208 2.05 -18.69 32.48
CA LEU A 208 0.79 -18.48 31.79
C LEU A 208 0.21 -17.12 32.18
N PHE A 209 -0.23 -16.35 31.19
CA PHE A 209 -0.96 -15.11 31.36
C PHE A 209 -2.35 -15.31 30.76
N THR A 210 -3.36 -15.34 31.63
CA THR A 210 -4.75 -15.64 31.28
C THR A 210 -5.70 -14.59 31.83
N MET A 211 -6.92 -14.57 31.31
CA MET A 211 -8.05 -14.03 32.04
C MET A 211 -8.65 -15.17 32.87
N TYR A 212 -9.03 -14.91 34.12
CA TYR A 212 -9.69 -15.93 34.93
C TYR A 212 -11.08 -16.30 34.36
N ALA A 213 -11.76 -15.33 33.77
CA ALA A 213 -13.00 -15.49 33.02
C ALA A 213 -13.01 -14.46 31.88
N LYS A 214 -13.73 -14.74 30.79
CA LYS A 214 -13.94 -13.76 29.71
C LYS A 214 -14.75 -12.57 30.21
N LEU A 215 -14.49 -11.40 29.62
CA LEU A 215 -15.24 -10.19 29.90
C LEU A 215 -16.60 -10.28 29.19
N SER A 216 -17.70 -10.22 29.95
CA SER A 216 -19.07 -10.27 29.43
C SER A 216 -20.01 -9.46 30.33
N ASP A 217 -20.89 -8.67 29.72
CA ASP A 217 -22.00 -8.01 30.43
C ASP A 217 -23.23 -8.94 30.55
N ARG A 218 -23.24 -10.08 29.85
CA ARG A 218 -24.30 -11.08 30.01
C ARG A 218 -24.13 -11.78 31.35
N ALA A 219 -25.23 -11.98 32.07
CA ALA A 219 -25.29 -12.70 33.34
C ALA A 219 -25.18 -14.23 33.15
N GLU A 220 -24.15 -14.67 32.43
CA GLU A 220 -23.89 -16.07 32.07
C GLU A 220 -22.40 -16.38 32.31
N PRO A 221 -22.03 -17.62 32.67
CA PRO A 221 -20.64 -18.03 32.75
C PRO A 221 -19.92 -17.85 31.40
N ALA A 222 -18.72 -17.28 31.43
CA ALA A 222 -17.91 -17.07 30.24
C ALA A 222 -16.45 -17.50 30.51
N GLU A 223 -16.12 -18.74 30.17
CA GLU A 223 -14.81 -19.32 30.43
C GLU A 223 -13.72 -18.76 29.50
N SER A 224 -12.54 -18.51 30.06
CA SER A 224 -11.33 -18.13 29.33
C SER A 224 -10.35 -19.31 29.32
N LEU A 225 -10.21 -19.96 28.17
CA LEU A 225 -9.51 -21.25 28.03
C LEU A 225 -8.24 -21.19 27.18
N LEU A 226 -7.76 -19.98 26.88
CA LEU A 226 -6.53 -19.71 26.15
C LEU A 226 -5.55 -18.96 27.04
N ALA A 227 -4.26 -19.19 26.82
CA ALA A 227 -3.18 -18.58 27.56
C ALA A 227 -2.14 -17.99 26.62
N THR A 228 -1.61 -16.83 27.02
CA THR A 228 -0.31 -16.38 26.56
C THR A 228 0.75 -17.11 27.38
N THR A 229 1.69 -17.77 26.71
CA THR A 229 2.75 -18.56 27.35
C THR A 229 4.08 -17.83 27.25
N VAL A 230 4.86 -17.83 28.33
CA VAL A 230 6.23 -17.28 28.32
C VAL A 230 7.17 -18.20 29.07
N PHE A 231 8.36 -18.45 28.52
CA PHE A 231 9.40 -19.21 29.19
C PHE A 231 10.79 -18.66 28.88
N SER A 232 11.76 -18.94 29.75
CA SER A 232 13.17 -18.63 29.54
C SER A 232 13.99 -19.88 29.24
N VAL A 233 14.98 -19.75 28.36
CA VAL A 233 16.04 -20.75 28.14
C VAL A 233 17.34 -20.21 28.71
N ASP A 234 17.68 -20.68 29.91
CA ASP A 234 18.85 -20.26 30.67
C ASP A 234 19.10 -21.22 31.85
N ASN A 235 20.36 -21.33 32.29
CA ASN A 235 20.77 -22.23 33.36
C ASN A 235 21.02 -21.51 34.72
N ASP A 236 21.03 -20.17 34.73
CA ASP A 236 21.54 -19.37 35.86
C ASP A 236 20.53 -18.29 36.35
N TYR A 237 19.34 -18.69 36.82
CA TYR A 237 18.35 -17.76 37.37
C TYR A 237 17.99 -18.06 38.83
N GLY A 238 17.79 -16.99 39.61
CA GLY A 238 17.44 -17.08 41.03
C GLY A 238 15.94 -17.00 41.26
N GLN A 239 15.31 -15.90 40.82
CA GLN A 239 13.91 -15.58 41.10
C GLN A 239 13.20 -15.13 39.83
N ARG A 240 11.88 -15.36 39.76
CA ARG A 240 11.00 -14.90 38.68
C ARG A 240 9.92 -13.99 39.21
N LEU A 241 9.61 -12.94 38.47
CA LEU A 241 8.49 -12.04 38.74
C LEU A 241 7.47 -12.17 37.61
N LEU A 242 6.20 -12.27 38.00
CA LEU A 242 5.05 -12.34 37.10
C LEU A 242 4.36 -10.98 36.93
N SER A 243 4.89 -9.95 37.61
CA SER A 243 4.44 -8.56 37.59
C SER A 243 5.63 -7.61 37.72
N SER A 244 5.42 -6.35 37.34
CA SER A 244 6.42 -5.29 37.53
C SER A 244 6.41 -4.67 38.94
N SER A 245 5.64 -5.22 39.88
CA SER A 245 5.41 -4.63 41.21
C SER A 245 6.67 -4.52 42.07
N GLN A 246 7.61 -5.46 41.90
CA GLN A 246 8.86 -5.53 42.66
C GLN A 246 10.06 -4.87 41.94
N VAL A 247 9.86 -4.28 40.75
CA VAL A 247 10.93 -3.59 40.00
C VAL A 247 11.51 -2.42 40.80
N SER A 248 10.65 -1.63 41.46
CA SER A 248 11.10 -0.54 42.33
C SER A 248 11.88 -1.04 43.55
N ALA A 249 11.52 -2.21 44.10
CA ALA A 249 12.26 -2.81 45.21
C ALA A 249 13.68 -3.17 44.75
N PHE A 250 13.82 -3.78 43.58
CA PHE A 250 15.13 -4.07 43.00
C PHE A 250 15.97 -2.80 42.79
N ARG A 251 15.42 -1.75 42.16
CA ARG A 251 16.12 -0.46 41.95
C ARG A 251 16.64 0.14 43.27
N GLN A 252 15.92 -0.05 44.37
CA GLN A 252 16.28 0.47 45.69
C GLN A 252 17.19 -0.47 46.50
N GLY A 253 17.66 -1.59 45.92
CA GLY A 253 18.48 -2.57 46.64
C GLY A 253 17.71 -3.37 47.70
N ARG A 254 16.38 -3.36 47.66
CA ARG A 254 15.54 -4.18 48.53
C ARG A 254 15.42 -5.60 47.97
N GLU A 255 15.23 -6.57 48.85
CA GLU A 255 15.01 -7.97 48.49
C GLU A 255 13.74 -8.12 47.64
N ILE A 256 13.83 -8.90 46.56
CA ILE A 256 12.70 -9.31 45.75
C ILE A 256 12.35 -10.77 46.06
N LYS A 257 11.11 -11.16 45.79
CA LYS A 257 10.59 -12.50 46.03
C LYS A 257 10.05 -13.12 44.75
N ASN A 258 10.29 -14.41 44.60
CA ASN A 258 9.73 -15.18 43.49
C ASN A 258 8.19 -15.13 43.52
N GLU A 259 7.58 -14.82 42.39
CA GLU A 259 6.13 -14.77 42.19
C GLU A 259 5.70 -16.04 41.45
N THR A 260 4.86 -16.87 42.08
CA THR A 260 4.25 -18.04 41.42
C THR A 260 2.85 -17.78 40.91
N LEU A 261 2.17 -16.76 41.47
CA LEU A 261 0.83 -16.35 41.09
C LEU A 261 0.60 -14.87 41.42
N THR A 262 0.09 -14.11 40.46
CA THR A 262 -0.40 -12.74 40.66
C THR A 262 -1.81 -12.60 40.07
N LYS A 263 -2.63 -11.72 40.65
CA LYS A 263 -4.05 -11.55 40.30
C LYS A 263 -4.39 -10.07 40.21
N GLY A 264 -5.19 -9.69 39.23
CA GLY A 264 -5.67 -8.30 39.13
C GLY A 264 -4.61 -7.29 38.71
N VAL A 265 -3.44 -7.75 38.21
CA VAL A 265 -2.30 -6.91 37.86
C VAL A 265 -1.76 -7.26 36.48
N ARG A 266 -1.10 -6.29 35.84
CA ARG A 266 -0.48 -6.47 34.53
C ARG A 266 0.62 -7.52 34.58
N GLY A 267 0.58 -8.45 33.63
CA GLY A 267 1.56 -9.50 33.48
C GLY A 267 2.94 -8.96 33.14
N SER A 268 3.97 -9.55 33.72
CA SER A 268 5.37 -9.38 33.34
C SER A 268 6.05 -10.74 33.43
N TYR A 269 7.10 -10.98 32.67
CA TYR A 269 7.98 -12.13 32.87
C TYR A 269 9.39 -11.60 33.03
N LEU A 270 9.82 -11.45 34.29
CA LEU A 270 11.13 -10.90 34.62
C LEU A 270 11.95 -11.96 35.35
N ILE A 271 13.16 -12.21 34.88
CA ILE A 271 14.12 -13.11 35.51
C ILE A 271 15.17 -12.30 36.27
N HIS A 272 15.46 -12.73 37.50
CA HIS A 272 16.57 -12.21 38.30
C HIS A 272 17.77 -13.14 38.19
N LYS A 273 18.95 -12.56 37.97
CA LYS A 273 20.20 -13.29 37.78
C LYS A 273 21.33 -12.63 38.57
N SER A 274 22.21 -13.47 39.13
CA SER A 274 23.53 -13.08 39.61
C SER A 274 24.57 -13.74 38.72
N ILE A 275 25.27 -12.94 37.94
CA ILE A 275 26.21 -13.37 36.92
C ILE A 275 27.62 -12.98 37.34
N LYS A 276 28.52 -13.97 37.38
CA LYS A 276 29.96 -13.74 37.38
C LYS A 276 30.43 -13.68 35.93
N LEU A 277 30.59 -12.47 35.40
CA LEU A 277 31.00 -12.25 34.02
C LEU A 277 32.52 -12.18 33.96
N GLU A 278 33.14 -13.23 33.41
CA GLU A 278 34.61 -13.27 33.27
C GLU A 278 35.12 -12.21 32.28
N ALA A 279 36.39 -11.83 32.42
CA ALA A 279 37.00 -10.79 31.60
C ALA A 279 36.82 -11.04 30.09
N ASN A 280 36.33 -10.02 29.37
CA ASN A 280 36.03 -10.04 27.94
C ASN A 280 35.05 -11.14 27.49
N GLN A 281 34.31 -11.76 28.41
CA GLN A 281 33.29 -12.75 28.08
C GLN A 281 31.92 -12.09 27.93
N ASN A 282 31.00 -12.82 27.30
CA ASN A 282 29.60 -12.49 27.26
C ASN A 282 28.75 -13.60 27.89
N LYS A 283 27.53 -13.25 28.30
CA LYS A 283 26.51 -14.20 28.73
C LYS A 283 25.22 -13.87 28.01
N SER A 284 24.57 -14.89 27.44
CA SER A 284 23.30 -14.76 26.72
C SER A 284 22.22 -15.67 27.29
N TRP A 285 20.97 -15.31 27.03
CA TRP A 285 19.78 -16.08 27.38
C TRP A 285 18.63 -15.71 26.44
N LEU A 286 17.58 -16.55 26.43
CA LEU A 286 16.38 -16.34 25.63
C LEU A 286 15.15 -16.20 26.52
N ILE A 287 14.23 -15.33 26.13
CA ILE A 287 12.85 -15.29 26.62
C ILE A 287 11.93 -15.43 25.41
N ILE A 288 11.05 -16.42 25.47
CA ILE A 288 10.18 -16.83 24.38
C ILE A 288 8.74 -16.61 24.83
N ALA A 289 7.92 -16.00 23.98
CA ALA A 289 6.51 -15.73 24.24
C ALA A 289 5.63 -16.12 23.06
N ASP A 290 4.54 -16.82 23.31
CA ASP A 290 3.53 -17.16 22.30
C ASP A 290 2.12 -16.96 22.85
N ILE A 291 1.13 -16.87 21.96
CA ILE A 291 -0.26 -16.55 22.30
C ILE A 291 -1.22 -17.67 21.89
N ASP A 292 -2.46 -17.55 22.37
CA ASP A 292 -3.60 -18.39 22.03
C ASP A 292 -3.38 -19.90 22.25
N LYS A 293 -2.62 -20.24 23.29
CA LYS A 293 -2.35 -21.64 23.65
C LYS A 293 -3.46 -22.22 24.50
N ASN A 294 -4.02 -23.34 24.06
CA ASN A 294 -4.97 -24.09 24.86
C ASN A 294 -4.23 -25.00 25.87
N HIS A 295 -4.99 -25.74 26.67
CA HIS A 295 -4.44 -26.62 27.71
C HIS A 295 -3.58 -27.77 27.16
N SER A 296 -3.91 -28.28 25.97
CA SER A 296 -3.12 -29.31 25.27
C SER A 296 -1.77 -28.74 24.84
N ASP A 297 -1.77 -27.55 24.23
CA ASP A 297 -0.53 -26.86 23.79
C ASP A 297 0.40 -26.56 24.96
N VAL A 298 -0.16 -26.06 26.07
CA VAL A 298 0.59 -25.82 27.32
C VAL A 298 1.20 -27.10 27.87
N THR A 299 0.44 -28.21 27.85
CA THR A 299 0.93 -29.52 28.32
C THR A 299 2.06 -30.03 27.43
N THR A 300 1.91 -29.91 26.10
CA THR A 300 2.95 -30.26 25.12
C THR A 300 4.21 -29.45 25.37
N MET A 301 4.11 -28.13 25.51
CA MET A 301 5.25 -27.26 25.78
C MET A 301 5.93 -27.58 27.12
N ARG A 302 5.14 -27.83 28.18
CA ARG A 302 5.69 -28.24 29.49
C ARG A 302 6.47 -29.55 29.38
N ASN A 303 5.94 -30.54 28.67
CA ASN A 303 6.61 -31.82 28.47
C ASN A 303 7.88 -31.64 27.64
N HIS A 304 7.84 -30.77 26.62
CA HIS A 304 8.97 -30.42 25.78
C HIS A 304 10.11 -29.79 26.59
N LEU A 305 9.79 -28.84 27.47
CA LEU A 305 10.75 -28.20 28.39
C LEU A 305 11.31 -29.14 29.46
N ALA A 306 10.61 -30.23 29.78
CA ALA A 306 11.05 -31.20 30.78
C ALA A 306 12.06 -32.25 30.24
N GLN A 307 12.21 -32.35 28.92
CA GLN A 307 13.17 -33.28 28.32
C GLN A 307 14.60 -32.71 28.34
N PRO A 308 15.65 -33.56 28.44
CA PRO A 308 17.06 -33.14 28.33
C PRO A 308 17.42 -32.82 26.88
N VAL A 309 16.70 -31.89 26.28
CA VAL A 309 16.84 -31.44 24.90
C VAL A 309 17.47 -30.04 24.91
N ASN A 310 18.33 -29.75 23.92
CA ASN A 310 18.89 -28.43 23.75
C ASN A 310 17.83 -27.47 23.18
N MET A 311 16.95 -26.96 24.06
CA MET A 311 15.86 -26.05 23.71
C MET A 311 16.35 -24.82 22.93
N ALA A 312 17.52 -24.27 23.30
CA ALA A 312 18.10 -23.14 22.58
C ALA A 312 18.31 -23.50 21.10
N GLN A 313 18.91 -24.66 20.81
CA GLN A 313 19.16 -25.10 19.44
C GLN A 313 17.87 -25.29 18.62
N GLN A 314 16.79 -25.78 19.23
CA GLN A 314 15.50 -25.94 18.52
C GLN A 314 14.87 -24.59 18.20
N VAL A 315 14.92 -23.64 19.14
CA VAL A 315 14.45 -22.27 18.90
C VAL A 315 15.24 -21.64 17.75
N GLU A 316 16.57 -21.78 17.73
CA GLU A 316 17.41 -21.29 16.62
C GLU A 316 17.05 -21.95 15.28
N GLN A 317 16.83 -23.27 15.26
CA GLN A 317 16.42 -23.98 14.05
C GLN A 317 15.05 -23.49 13.54
N SER A 318 14.12 -23.20 14.43
CA SER A 318 12.79 -22.68 14.07
C SER A 318 12.84 -21.24 13.56
N ILE A 319 13.69 -20.38 14.14
CA ILE A 319 13.95 -19.02 13.63
C ILE A 319 14.56 -19.10 12.22
N ALA A 320 15.58 -19.94 12.03
CA ALA A 320 16.22 -20.12 10.73
C ALA A 320 15.25 -20.67 9.67
N ALA A 321 14.37 -21.62 10.03
CA ALA A 321 13.34 -22.14 9.14
C ALA A 321 12.33 -21.06 8.73
N ASN A 322 11.90 -20.21 9.68
CA ASN A 322 10.99 -19.09 9.38
C ASN A 322 11.65 -18.05 8.46
N GLN A 323 12.93 -17.74 8.66
CA GLN A 323 13.67 -16.86 7.77
C GLN A 323 13.86 -17.48 6.38
N GLN A 324 14.17 -18.78 6.30
CA GLN A 324 14.31 -19.50 5.03
C GLN A 324 13.00 -19.50 4.24
N GLU A 325 11.85 -19.65 4.90
CA GLU A 325 10.55 -19.53 4.25
C GLU A 325 10.35 -18.12 3.66
N LEU A 326 10.69 -17.06 4.39
CA LEU A 326 10.62 -15.69 3.88
C LEU A 326 11.51 -15.50 2.64
N ILE A 327 12.73 -16.02 2.70
CA ILE A 327 13.67 -16.06 1.58
C ILE A 327 13.05 -16.77 0.38
N SER A 328 12.38 -17.91 0.58
CA SER A 328 11.71 -18.65 -0.49
C SER A 328 10.58 -17.85 -1.14
N LEU A 329 9.71 -17.23 -0.34
CA LEU A 329 8.61 -16.40 -0.83
C LEU A 329 9.12 -15.21 -1.67
N MET A 330 10.21 -14.57 -1.22
CA MET A 330 10.81 -13.43 -1.93
C MET A 330 11.62 -13.83 -3.17
N SER A 331 12.21 -15.02 -3.18
CA SER A 331 12.96 -15.53 -4.33
C SER A 331 12.10 -15.68 -5.57
N GLY A 332 10.81 -16.00 -5.41
CA GLY A 332 9.87 -16.12 -6.52
C GLY A 332 9.56 -14.80 -7.23
N ALA A 333 9.70 -13.67 -6.53
CA ALA A 333 9.34 -12.33 -7.00
C ALA A 333 10.56 -11.43 -7.28
N ASP A 334 11.70 -12.04 -7.61
CA ASP A 334 12.91 -11.35 -8.05
C ASP A 334 13.49 -10.32 -7.06
N ALA A 335 13.48 -10.66 -5.76
CA ALA A 335 14.00 -9.79 -4.71
C ALA A 335 15.54 -9.67 -4.65
N TRP A 336 16.29 -10.54 -5.34
CA TRP A 336 17.73 -10.68 -5.14
C TRP A 336 18.53 -9.85 -6.13
N GLN A 337 19.35 -8.94 -5.60
CA GLN A 337 20.35 -8.17 -6.35
C GLN A 337 21.64 -8.06 -5.55
N ILE A 338 22.78 -8.02 -6.25
CA ILE A 338 24.07 -7.64 -5.69
C ILE A 338 24.74 -6.64 -6.62
N THR A 339 25.03 -5.48 -6.06
CA THR A 339 25.73 -4.37 -6.71
C THR A 339 26.78 -3.82 -5.74
N ALA A 340 27.59 -2.88 -6.18
CA ALA A 340 28.50 -2.17 -5.29
C ALA A 340 27.78 -1.20 -4.33
N GLU A 341 26.49 -0.91 -4.57
CA GLU A 341 25.64 -0.07 -3.75
C GLU A 341 24.66 -0.94 -2.95
N GLU A 342 25.08 -1.35 -1.75
CA GLU A 342 24.31 -2.27 -0.92
C GLU A 342 22.94 -1.71 -0.52
N GLU A 343 22.81 -0.39 -0.34
CA GLU A 343 21.56 0.32 -0.08
C GLU A 343 20.53 0.07 -1.19
N THR A 344 20.96 0.10 -2.46
CA THR A 344 20.11 -0.14 -3.63
C THR A 344 19.57 -1.58 -3.62
N SER A 345 20.44 -2.56 -3.37
CA SER A 345 20.05 -3.98 -3.27
C SER A 345 19.07 -4.25 -2.13
N VAL A 346 19.35 -3.72 -0.94
CA VAL A 346 18.52 -3.94 0.25
C VAL A 346 17.19 -3.20 0.14
N HIS A 347 17.18 -2.01 -0.47
CA HIS A 347 15.94 -1.29 -0.74
C HIS A 347 15.06 -2.00 -1.77
N HIS A 348 15.65 -2.56 -2.84
CA HIS A 348 14.91 -3.40 -3.80
C HIS A 348 14.27 -4.61 -3.11
N TYR A 349 15.01 -5.30 -2.24
CA TYR A 349 14.47 -6.40 -1.45
C TYR A 349 13.26 -5.94 -0.59
N ALA A 350 13.40 -4.83 0.13
CA ALA A 350 12.32 -4.27 0.94
C ALA A 350 11.09 -3.90 0.08
N ASN A 351 11.31 -3.31 -1.10
CA ASN A 351 10.23 -2.97 -2.02
C ASN A 351 9.47 -4.20 -2.49
N VAL A 352 10.17 -5.26 -2.93
CA VAL A 352 9.56 -6.53 -3.31
C VAL A 352 8.80 -7.15 -2.14
N LEU A 353 9.40 -7.17 -0.94
CA LEU A 353 8.78 -7.68 0.28
C LEU A 353 7.46 -7.00 0.60
N PHE A 354 7.43 -5.68 0.65
CA PHE A 354 6.21 -4.94 1.00
C PHE A 354 5.18 -4.92 -0.14
N ASN A 355 5.61 -5.03 -1.41
CA ASN A 355 4.70 -5.28 -2.53
C ASN A 355 3.95 -6.60 -2.34
N ASN A 356 4.68 -7.64 -1.99
CA ASN A 356 4.21 -9.01 -1.83
C ASN A 356 3.39 -9.22 -0.55
N MET A 357 3.74 -8.57 0.56
CA MET A 357 2.91 -8.59 1.76
C MET A 357 1.54 -7.94 1.53
N ARG A 358 1.42 -7.00 0.60
CA ARG A 358 0.17 -6.29 0.30
C ARG A 358 -0.63 -6.94 -0.84
N GLY A 359 0.05 -7.46 -1.87
CA GLY A 359 -0.58 -8.07 -3.06
C GLY A 359 -0.63 -9.60 -3.08
N GLY A 360 0.15 -10.28 -2.23
CA GLY A 360 0.34 -11.72 -2.20
C GLY A 360 1.51 -12.22 -3.05
N VAL A 361 1.84 -13.51 -2.94
CA VAL A 361 2.87 -14.21 -3.73
C VAL A 361 2.38 -15.58 -4.21
N PHE A 362 2.98 -16.08 -5.29
CA PHE A 362 2.76 -17.43 -5.78
C PHE A 362 3.86 -18.36 -5.25
N GLU A 363 3.46 -19.35 -4.44
CA GLU A 363 4.39 -20.28 -3.77
C GLU A 363 5.05 -21.26 -4.75
N ASN A 364 4.27 -21.89 -5.62
CA ASN A 364 4.71 -23.02 -6.46
C ASN A 364 4.84 -22.65 -7.95
N ASN A 365 5.35 -21.45 -8.23
CA ASN A 365 5.45 -20.92 -9.59
C ASN A 365 4.08 -20.92 -10.30
N TYR A 366 3.92 -21.72 -11.37
CA TYR A 366 2.66 -21.89 -12.09
C TYR A 366 1.95 -23.21 -11.79
N THR A 367 2.50 -24.05 -10.91
CA THR A 367 1.91 -25.34 -10.52
C THR A 367 0.75 -25.12 -9.56
N LEU A 368 -0.36 -25.82 -9.80
CA LEU A 368 -1.61 -25.68 -9.06
C LEU A 368 -1.88 -26.91 -8.20
N ASP A 369 -2.53 -26.68 -7.05
CA ASP A 369 -3.11 -27.74 -6.22
C ASP A 369 -4.54 -28.05 -6.71
N LYS A 370 -4.76 -29.29 -7.16
CA LYS A 370 -6.08 -29.79 -7.59
C LYS A 370 -7.16 -29.53 -6.53
N LYS A 371 -6.89 -29.80 -5.25
CA LYS A 371 -7.87 -29.62 -4.16
C LYS A 371 -8.34 -28.17 -4.08
N ASP A 372 -7.41 -27.22 -4.16
CA ASP A 372 -7.72 -25.79 -4.10
C ASP A 372 -8.44 -25.29 -5.35
N VAL A 373 -8.03 -25.73 -6.55
CA VAL A 373 -8.72 -25.39 -7.80
C VAL A 373 -10.17 -25.88 -7.78
N LEU A 374 -10.40 -27.14 -7.39
CA LEU A 374 -11.74 -27.69 -7.30
C LEU A 374 -12.61 -26.99 -6.25
N ALA A 375 -12.03 -26.67 -5.09
CA ALA A 375 -12.73 -25.91 -4.05
C ALA A 375 -13.10 -24.50 -4.54
N THR A 376 -12.17 -23.83 -5.21
CA THR A 376 -12.36 -22.47 -5.72
C THR A 376 -13.41 -22.43 -6.82
N ILE A 377 -13.34 -23.31 -7.82
CA ILE A 377 -14.34 -23.39 -8.90
C ILE A 377 -15.72 -23.75 -8.33
N ARG A 378 -15.81 -24.69 -7.39
CA ARG A 378 -17.08 -25.06 -6.74
C ARG A 378 -17.68 -23.90 -5.95
N ASN A 379 -16.87 -23.17 -5.19
CA ASN A 379 -17.32 -22.00 -4.43
C ASN A 379 -17.73 -20.86 -5.36
N ALA A 380 -17.04 -20.72 -6.49
CA ALA A 380 -17.36 -19.71 -7.50
C ALA A 380 -18.68 -20.01 -8.18
N ASN A 381 -18.83 -21.22 -8.70
CA ASN A 381 -20.05 -21.67 -9.35
C ASN A 381 -20.25 -23.19 -9.23
N CYS A 382 -21.11 -23.61 -8.30
CA CYS A 382 -21.37 -25.02 -8.06
C CYS A 382 -22.05 -25.70 -9.26
N LEU A 383 -22.83 -24.97 -10.07
CA LEU A 383 -23.49 -25.52 -11.25
C LEU A 383 -22.48 -25.80 -12.36
N VAL A 384 -21.57 -24.86 -12.63
CA VAL A 384 -20.46 -25.07 -13.59
C VAL A 384 -19.57 -26.22 -13.12
N PHE A 385 -19.29 -26.27 -11.81
CA PHE A 385 -18.52 -27.38 -11.23
C PHE A 385 -19.18 -28.74 -11.52
N GLU A 386 -20.48 -28.88 -11.25
CA GLU A 386 -21.24 -30.12 -11.48
C GLU A 386 -21.28 -30.53 -12.97
N ARG A 387 -21.38 -29.55 -13.89
CA ARG A 387 -21.35 -29.82 -15.35
C ARG A 387 -20.03 -30.47 -15.81
N HIS A 388 -18.92 -30.18 -15.12
CA HIS A 388 -17.57 -30.58 -15.53
C HIS A 388 -16.89 -31.57 -14.56
N VAL A 389 -17.63 -32.24 -13.69
CA VAL A 389 -17.07 -33.22 -12.72
C VAL A 389 -16.22 -34.31 -13.40
N ALA A 390 -16.62 -34.79 -14.58
CA ALA A 390 -15.85 -35.79 -15.32
C ALA A 390 -14.47 -35.25 -15.71
N LEU A 391 -14.41 -34.04 -16.26
CA LEU A 391 -13.18 -33.35 -16.63
C LEU A 391 -12.27 -33.12 -15.43
N PHE A 392 -12.85 -32.73 -14.28
CA PHE A 392 -12.10 -32.54 -13.03
C PHE A 392 -11.60 -33.83 -12.39
N ASN A 393 -12.31 -34.94 -12.56
CA ASN A 393 -11.86 -36.25 -12.07
C ASN A 393 -10.61 -36.73 -12.83
N ASP A 394 -10.55 -36.45 -14.13
CA ASP A 394 -9.43 -36.82 -15.01
C ASP A 394 -8.21 -35.90 -14.86
N LEU A 395 -8.35 -34.77 -14.17
CA LEU A 395 -7.25 -33.85 -13.86
C LEU A 395 -6.17 -34.56 -13.02
N PRO A 396 -4.88 -34.46 -13.36
CA PRO A 396 -3.81 -34.97 -12.49
C PRO A 396 -3.75 -34.20 -11.17
N GLU A 397 -3.11 -34.78 -10.14
CA GLU A 397 -2.96 -34.13 -8.82
C GLU A 397 -2.13 -32.83 -8.89
N GLN A 398 -1.22 -32.73 -9.86
CA GLN A 398 -0.45 -31.53 -10.16
C GLN A 398 -0.49 -31.23 -11.66
N PHE A 399 -0.71 -29.97 -11.99
CA PHE A 399 -0.78 -29.41 -13.33
C PHE A 399 -0.47 -27.91 -13.23
N THR A 400 -0.25 -27.27 -14.37
CA THR A 400 0.04 -25.84 -14.46
C THR A 400 -1.21 -25.02 -14.75
N HIS A 401 -1.17 -23.73 -14.44
CA HIS A 401 -2.22 -22.79 -14.82
C HIS A 401 -2.50 -22.77 -16.34
N ALA A 402 -1.44 -22.83 -17.16
CA ALA A 402 -1.58 -22.91 -18.61
C ALA A 402 -2.32 -24.18 -19.08
N GLU A 403 -2.11 -25.31 -18.41
CA GLU A 403 -2.83 -26.55 -18.67
C GLU A 403 -4.30 -26.46 -18.24
N LEU A 404 -4.61 -25.80 -17.11
CA LEU A 404 -5.99 -25.55 -16.68
C LEU A 404 -6.76 -24.74 -17.72
N VAL A 405 -6.18 -23.61 -18.15
CA VAL A 405 -6.80 -22.74 -19.17
C VAL A 405 -6.95 -23.48 -20.50
N SER A 406 -5.94 -24.26 -20.91
CA SER A 406 -6.01 -25.05 -22.15
C SER A 406 -7.11 -26.11 -22.09
N LEU A 407 -7.26 -26.80 -20.97
CA LEU A 407 -8.31 -27.79 -20.77
C LEU A 407 -9.70 -27.14 -20.75
N ALA A 408 -9.84 -25.98 -20.10
CA ALA A 408 -11.09 -25.23 -20.13
C ALA A 408 -11.46 -24.77 -21.55
N LYS A 409 -10.49 -24.36 -22.37
CA LYS A 409 -10.74 -24.03 -23.78
C LYS A 409 -11.23 -25.24 -24.59
N GLN A 410 -10.76 -26.45 -24.28
CA GLN A 410 -11.20 -27.70 -24.93
C GLN A 410 -12.63 -28.11 -24.55
N SER A 411 -13.16 -27.65 -23.42
CA SER A 411 -14.56 -27.94 -23.04
C SER A 411 -15.57 -27.07 -23.81
N GLU A 412 -15.09 -26.00 -24.46
CA GLU A 412 -15.89 -24.99 -25.15
C GLU A 412 -16.93 -24.27 -24.24
N ASP A 413 -16.83 -24.42 -22.92
CA ASP A 413 -17.68 -23.74 -21.95
C ASP A 413 -17.04 -22.42 -21.50
N ALA A 414 -17.59 -21.30 -21.97
CA ALA A 414 -17.13 -19.95 -21.62
C ALA A 414 -17.11 -19.69 -20.11
N GLN A 415 -18.01 -20.30 -19.33
CA GLN A 415 -18.04 -20.16 -17.87
C GLN A 415 -16.79 -20.77 -17.25
N LEU A 416 -16.40 -21.97 -17.69
CA LEU A 416 -15.21 -22.64 -17.18
C LEU A 416 -13.93 -21.91 -17.62
N ILE A 417 -13.89 -21.41 -18.86
CA ILE A 417 -12.75 -20.62 -19.36
C ILE A 417 -12.55 -19.37 -18.50
N ARG A 418 -13.61 -18.63 -18.20
CA ARG A 418 -13.57 -17.45 -17.30
C ARG A 418 -13.01 -17.80 -15.93
N LEU A 419 -13.57 -18.81 -15.28
CA LEU A 419 -13.14 -19.22 -13.93
C LEU A 419 -11.69 -19.71 -13.91
N SER A 420 -11.23 -20.35 -14.99
CA SER A 420 -9.85 -20.80 -15.14
C SER A 420 -8.87 -19.63 -15.28
N TYR A 421 -9.26 -18.58 -16.03
CA TYR A 421 -8.47 -17.35 -16.11
C TYR A 421 -8.42 -16.61 -14.78
N GLU A 422 -9.53 -16.51 -14.04
CA GLU A 422 -9.59 -15.79 -12.75
C GLU A 422 -8.86 -16.50 -11.59
N TYR A 423 -8.52 -17.78 -11.74
CA TYR A 423 -7.86 -18.53 -10.68
C TYR A 423 -6.42 -18.01 -10.45
N LEU A 424 -6.17 -17.54 -9.22
CA LEU A 424 -4.88 -17.01 -8.76
C LEU A 424 -4.49 -17.70 -7.44
N PRO A 425 -3.46 -18.56 -7.41
CA PRO A 425 -3.02 -19.28 -6.21
C PRO A 425 -2.10 -18.42 -5.32
N LEU A 426 -2.59 -17.27 -4.87
CA LEU A 426 -1.83 -16.33 -4.03
C LEU A 426 -1.94 -16.68 -2.54
N THR A 427 -0.86 -16.45 -1.79
CA THR A 427 -0.83 -16.45 -0.32
C THR A 427 -0.03 -15.24 0.17
N PHE A 428 0.25 -15.14 1.48
CA PHE A 428 1.06 -14.10 2.14
C PHE A 428 0.46 -12.67 2.15
N GLY A 429 -0.39 -12.34 1.18
CA GLY A 429 -1.03 -11.04 1.05
C GLY A 429 -2.00 -10.73 2.20
N ARG A 430 -1.94 -9.49 2.70
CA ARG A 430 -2.79 -9.00 3.79
C ARG A 430 -3.13 -7.52 3.61
N ARG A 431 -4.19 -7.07 4.30
CA ARG A 431 -4.46 -5.63 4.45
C ARG A 431 -3.35 -4.95 5.26
N HIS A 432 -3.02 -3.73 4.86
CA HIS A 432 -1.90 -2.95 5.37
C HIS A 432 -2.27 -2.10 6.61
N GLY A 433 -3.03 -2.69 7.53
CA GLY A 433 -3.31 -2.09 8.84
C GLY A 433 -2.14 -2.24 9.81
N ASP A 434 -1.91 -1.21 10.62
CA ASP A 434 -0.89 -1.17 11.68
C ASP A 434 -1.15 0.02 12.63
N PRO A 435 -0.43 0.17 13.76
CA PRO A 435 -0.60 1.29 14.71
C PRO A 435 -0.50 2.71 14.14
N SER A 436 0.18 2.90 13.01
CA SER A 436 0.26 4.18 12.29
C SER A 436 -0.83 4.35 11.21
N ARG A 437 -1.59 3.29 10.94
CA ARG A 437 -2.78 3.22 10.08
C ARG A 437 -3.96 2.58 10.83
N PRO A 438 -4.37 3.10 12.00
CA PRO A 438 -5.25 2.40 12.92
C PRO A 438 -6.70 2.22 12.41
N TRP A 439 -7.11 2.96 11.38
CA TRP A 439 -8.40 2.80 10.70
C TRP A 439 -8.49 1.55 9.81
N ASN A 440 -7.35 0.96 9.44
CA ASN A 440 -7.31 -0.26 8.65
C ASN A 440 -7.24 -1.48 9.57
N HIS A 441 -8.35 -2.21 9.71
CA HIS A 441 -8.29 -3.56 10.29
C HIS A 441 -7.54 -4.51 9.33
N TYR A 442 -6.79 -5.44 9.90
CA TYR A 442 -6.05 -6.43 9.13
C TYR A 442 -6.14 -7.82 9.74
N GLU A 443 -5.93 -8.80 8.87
CA GLU A 443 -5.77 -10.20 9.25
C GLU A 443 -4.72 -10.86 8.35
N ILE A 444 -3.76 -11.55 8.97
CA ILE A 444 -2.68 -12.30 8.34
C ILE A 444 -3.12 -13.77 8.28
N LYS A 445 -4.02 -14.06 7.33
CA LYS A 445 -4.66 -15.37 7.21
C LYS A 445 -3.86 -16.30 6.31
N LEU A 446 -2.91 -17.00 6.92
CA LEU A 446 -1.95 -17.88 6.23
C LEU A 446 -2.28 -19.35 6.33
N LYS A 447 -3.14 -19.71 7.29
CA LYS A 447 -3.53 -21.07 7.62
C LYS A 447 -5.04 -21.18 7.83
N ASP A 448 -5.58 -22.38 7.63
CA ASP A 448 -6.95 -22.73 7.99
C ASP A 448 -7.07 -23.11 9.48
N ASP A 449 -8.27 -23.49 9.92
CA ASP A 449 -8.55 -23.88 11.31
C ASP A 449 -7.82 -25.18 11.74
N ASN A 450 -7.32 -25.97 10.78
CA ASN A 450 -6.52 -27.17 11.03
C ASN A 450 -5.01 -26.89 11.03
N GLY A 451 -4.60 -25.66 10.76
CA GLY A 451 -3.20 -25.26 10.63
C GLY A 451 -2.58 -25.58 9.25
N GLU A 452 -3.38 -26.01 8.27
CA GLU A 452 -2.93 -26.22 6.88
C GLU A 452 -2.76 -24.86 6.18
N ARG A 453 -1.80 -24.76 5.26
CA ARG A 453 -1.54 -23.54 4.47
C ARG A 453 -2.80 -23.11 3.70
N LEU A 454 -3.11 -21.83 3.72
CA LEU A 454 -4.24 -21.25 2.98
C LEU A 454 -3.75 -20.39 1.80
N LEU A 455 -4.26 -20.69 0.61
CA LEU A 455 -4.18 -19.81 -0.56
C LEU A 455 -5.36 -18.85 -0.50
N SER A 456 -5.10 -17.59 -0.17
CA SER A 456 -6.10 -16.54 -0.07
C SER A 456 -5.47 -15.17 -0.29
N TYR A 457 -6.26 -14.26 -0.83
CA TYR A 457 -5.89 -12.86 -1.01
C TYR A 457 -7.12 -11.97 -0.81
N GLN A 458 -6.86 -10.77 -0.29
CA GLN A 458 -7.85 -9.70 -0.20
C GLN A 458 -7.16 -8.35 -0.27
N GLY A 459 -7.78 -7.39 -0.93
CA GLY A 459 -7.23 -6.04 -1.01
C GLY A 459 -8.22 -5.05 -1.60
N ASN A 460 -8.06 -3.79 -1.20
CA ASN A 460 -8.76 -2.69 -1.86
C ASN A 460 -8.33 -2.63 -3.33
N TRP A 461 -9.25 -2.27 -4.21
CA TRP A 461 -9.11 -2.34 -5.67
C TRP A 461 -7.78 -1.79 -6.17
N ARG A 462 -7.52 -0.50 -5.93
CA ARG A 462 -6.31 0.19 -6.36
C ARG A 462 -5.05 -0.46 -5.79
N ASP A 463 -5.04 -0.77 -4.50
CA ASP A 463 -3.85 -1.30 -3.83
C ASP A 463 -3.39 -2.62 -4.45
N ILE A 464 -4.31 -3.59 -4.59
CA ILE A 464 -3.97 -4.94 -5.02
C ILE A 464 -3.59 -4.98 -6.50
N PHE A 465 -4.30 -4.26 -7.38
CA PHE A 465 -3.98 -4.21 -8.80
C PHE A 465 -2.67 -3.47 -9.08
N GLN A 466 -2.34 -2.44 -8.30
CA GLN A 466 -1.01 -1.82 -8.38
C GLN A 466 0.11 -2.78 -7.95
N ASN A 467 -0.10 -3.62 -6.93
CA ASN A 467 0.91 -4.60 -6.53
C ASN A 467 1.08 -5.73 -7.56
N TRP A 468 -0.01 -6.14 -8.20
CA TRP A 468 0.00 -7.15 -9.25
C TRP A 468 0.69 -6.67 -10.54
N GLU A 469 0.67 -5.38 -10.84
CA GLU A 469 1.47 -4.81 -11.93
C GLU A 469 2.98 -5.12 -11.76
N ALA A 470 3.52 -4.97 -10.55
CA ALA A 470 4.92 -5.30 -10.28
C ALA A 470 5.16 -6.82 -10.28
N ILE A 471 4.27 -7.60 -9.67
CA ILE A 471 4.39 -9.09 -9.64
C ILE A 471 4.33 -9.68 -11.05
N ALA A 472 3.58 -9.08 -11.97
CA ALA A 472 3.46 -9.53 -13.35
C ALA A 472 4.81 -9.56 -14.09
N LEU A 473 5.80 -8.75 -13.67
CA LEU A 473 7.15 -8.78 -14.23
C LEU A 473 7.91 -10.06 -13.87
N SER A 474 7.66 -10.61 -12.68
CA SER A 474 8.26 -11.87 -12.19
C SER A 474 7.44 -13.11 -12.54
N TYR A 475 6.13 -12.94 -12.76
CA TYR A 475 5.21 -14.02 -13.16
C TYR A 475 4.37 -13.65 -14.40
N PRO A 476 4.99 -13.47 -15.58
CA PRO A 476 4.27 -13.03 -16.77
C PRO A 476 3.13 -13.96 -17.21
N GLY A 477 3.20 -15.25 -16.85
CA GLY A 477 2.15 -16.23 -17.15
C GLY A 477 0.78 -15.90 -16.53
N PHE A 478 0.72 -15.04 -15.51
CA PHE A 478 -0.53 -14.60 -14.89
C PHE A 478 -1.05 -13.24 -15.37
N ILE A 479 -0.40 -12.58 -16.35
CA ILE A 479 -0.85 -11.25 -16.86
C ILE A 479 -2.31 -11.30 -17.33
N GLN A 480 -2.67 -12.31 -18.11
CA GLN A 480 -4.05 -12.52 -18.57
C GLN A 480 -5.03 -12.76 -17.41
N SER A 481 -4.58 -13.43 -16.34
CA SER A 481 -5.39 -13.66 -15.14
C SER A 481 -5.65 -12.39 -14.35
N PHE A 482 -4.64 -11.53 -14.19
CA PHE A 482 -4.81 -10.21 -13.57
C PHE A 482 -5.78 -9.34 -14.38
N LEU A 483 -5.62 -9.33 -15.70
CA LEU A 483 -6.53 -8.63 -16.62
C LEU A 483 -7.97 -9.17 -16.50
N ALA A 484 -8.15 -10.49 -16.55
CA ALA A 484 -9.46 -11.14 -16.42
C ALA A 484 -10.12 -10.80 -15.08
N LYS A 485 -9.39 -10.90 -13.96
CA LYS A 485 -9.89 -10.56 -12.63
C LYS A 485 -10.34 -9.09 -12.55
N PHE A 486 -9.59 -8.18 -13.15
CA PHE A 486 -9.94 -6.76 -13.21
C PHE A 486 -11.24 -6.53 -13.99
N VAL A 487 -11.30 -7.00 -15.24
CA VAL A 487 -12.44 -6.68 -16.11
C VAL A 487 -13.71 -7.41 -15.67
N ASN A 488 -13.63 -8.66 -15.21
CA ASN A 488 -14.79 -9.42 -14.72
C ASN A 488 -15.41 -8.83 -13.45
N ALA A 489 -14.58 -8.20 -12.61
CA ALA A 489 -15.03 -7.50 -11.42
C ALA A 489 -15.54 -6.07 -11.71
N SER A 490 -15.45 -5.58 -12.96
CA SER A 490 -15.94 -4.25 -13.35
C SER A 490 -17.43 -4.29 -13.73
N THR A 491 -18.18 -3.24 -13.38
CA THR A 491 -19.64 -3.14 -13.50
C THR A 491 -20.11 -2.75 -14.91
N MET A 492 -21.40 -2.94 -15.20
CA MET A 492 -22.01 -2.61 -16.50
C MET A 492 -21.95 -1.11 -16.84
N ASP A 493 -21.87 -0.25 -15.84
CA ASP A 493 -21.81 1.20 -15.93
C ASP A 493 -20.38 1.75 -15.85
N GLY A 494 -19.36 0.89 -15.89
CA GLY A 494 -17.97 1.29 -16.08
C GLY A 494 -17.23 1.69 -14.81
N TYR A 495 -17.59 1.07 -13.68
CA TYR A 495 -16.94 1.22 -12.38
C TYR A 495 -16.60 -0.15 -11.79
N ASN A 496 -16.44 -0.22 -10.47
CA ASN A 496 -16.05 -1.44 -9.76
C ASN A 496 -16.38 -1.39 -8.27
N PRO A 497 -16.51 -2.55 -7.61
CA PRO A 497 -16.54 -2.65 -6.15
C PRO A 497 -15.22 -2.16 -5.53
N TYR A 498 -15.24 -1.85 -4.23
CA TYR A 498 -14.05 -1.31 -3.54
C TYR A 498 -13.00 -2.38 -3.22
N ARG A 499 -13.38 -3.67 -3.12
CA ARG A 499 -12.51 -4.75 -2.66
C ARG A 499 -12.60 -5.99 -3.54
N ILE A 500 -11.43 -6.60 -3.76
CA ILE A 500 -11.25 -7.89 -4.43
C ILE A 500 -10.84 -8.95 -3.39
N THR A 501 -11.39 -10.15 -3.52
CA THR A 501 -11.01 -11.33 -2.73
C THR A 501 -10.88 -12.57 -3.60
N LYS A 502 -10.33 -13.64 -3.04
CA LYS A 502 -10.35 -14.97 -3.69
C LYS A 502 -11.79 -15.41 -4.01
N ASP A 503 -12.75 -15.09 -3.14
CA ASP A 503 -14.17 -15.41 -3.31
C ASP A 503 -14.91 -14.44 -4.25
N GLY A 504 -14.21 -13.53 -4.92
CA GLY A 504 -14.78 -12.61 -5.90
C GLY A 504 -14.63 -11.16 -5.51
N ILE A 505 -15.75 -10.53 -5.14
CA ILE A 505 -15.87 -9.08 -4.94
C ILE A 505 -16.68 -8.74 -3.69
N ASP A 506 -16.34 -7.62 -3.05
CA ASP A 506 -17.13 -7.02 -1.98
C ASP A 506 -17.31 -5.51 -2.21
N TRP A 507 -18.52 -5.01 -1.93
CA TRP A 507 -18.87 -3.59 -1.98
C TRP A 507 -19.14 -3.04 -0.58
N GLU A 508 -19.07 -1.71 -0.43
CA GLU A 508 -19.42 -1.04 0.82
C GLU A 508 -20.94 -1.07 1.05
N MET A 509 -21.36 -1.18 2.30
CA MET A 509 -22.76 -1.11 2.71
C MET A 509 -22.95 0.11 3.62
N LEU A 510 -24.16 0.67 3.63
CA LEU A 510 -24.49 1.78 4.52
C LEU A 510 -24.74 1.28 5.94
N GLU A 511 -23.98 1.76 6.92
CA GLU A 511 -24.20 1.56 8.35
C GLU A 511 -24.95 2.77 8.94
N PRO A 512 -26.22 2.63 9.38
CA PRO A 512 -27.05 3.75 9.82
C PRO A 512 -26.50 4.54 11.02
N ASP A 513 -25.72 3.85 11.88
CA ASP A 513 -25.17 4.42 13.11
C ASP A 513 -23.75 4.99 12.93
N ASP A 514 -23.13 4.79 11.75
CA ASP A 514 -21.81 5.35 11.42
C ASP A 514 -21.98 6.60 10.52
N PRO A 515 -21.76 7.82 11.05
CA PRO A 515 -21.86 9.04 10.25
C PRO A 515 -20.77 9.13 9.15
N TRP A 516 -19.76 8.26 9.16
CA TRP A 516 -18.72 8.15 8.12
C TRP A 516 -19.05 7.11 7.06
N SER A 517 -20.10 6.31 7.26
CA SER A 517 -20.53 5.32 6.28
C SER A 517 -21.10 6.01 5.04
N ASN A 518 -20.54 5.70 3.89
CA ASN A 518 -20.99 6.19 2.60
C ASN A 518 -20.83 5.07 1.56
N ILE A 519 -21.33 5.24 0.33
CA ILE A 519 -21.08 4.36 -0.83
C ILE A 519 -20.73 5.20 -2.06
N GLY A 520 -20.13 4.58 -3.08
CA GLY A 520 -19.85 5.24 -4.35
C GLY A 520 -18.74 4.55 -5.14
N TYR A 521 -18.27 5.22 -6.18
CA TYR A 521 -17.22 4.73 -7.08
C TYR A 521 -16.09 5.72 -7.21
N TRP A 522 -14.84 5.30 -6.97
CA TRP A 522 -13.68 6.16 -7.14
C TRP A 522 -13.38 6.40 -8.62
N GLY A 523 -13.08 7.65 -8.98
CA GLY A 523 -12.92 8.08 -10.37
C GLY A 523 -11.72 7.44 -11.08
N ASP A 524 -10.62 7.21 -10.36
CA ASP A 524 -9.35 6.72 -10.93
C ASP A 524 -9.29 5.20 -11.10
N HIS A 525 -10.15 4.43 -10.43
CA HIS A 525 -10.04 2.97 -10.30
C HIS A 525 -10.02 2.16 -11.61
N GLN A 526 -10.45 2.75 -12.74
CA GLN A 526 -10.60 2.01 -14.00
C GLN A 526 -9.42 2.22 -14.96
N ILE A 527 -9.28 3.43 -15.50
CA ILE A 527 -8.50 3.69 -16.72
C ILE A 527 -7.03 3.31 -16.59
N ILE A 528 -6.29 3.95 -15.69
CA ILE A 528 -4.83 3.80 -15.64
C ILE A 528 -4.40 2.40 -15.16
N TYR A 529 -5.10 1.82 -14.19
CA TYR A 529 -4.75 0.51 -13.64
C TYR A 529 -5.04 -0.61 -14.65
N LEU A 530 -6.17 -0.54 -15.37
CA LEU A 530 -6.45 -1.46 -16.49
C LEU A 530 -5.41 -1.31 -17.60
N LEU A 531 -5.07 -0.07 -17.95
CA LEU A 531 -4.11 0.22 -19.01
C LEU A 531 -2.76 -0.43 -18.76
N LYS A 532 -2.25 -0.41 -17.52
CA LYS A 532 -0.95 -1.04 -17.23
C LYS A 532 -0.97 -2.55 -17.50
N PHE A 533 -2.07 -3.25 -17.21
CA PHE A 533 -2.19 -4.67 -17.57
C PHE A 533 -2.34 -4.89 -19.07
N LEU A 534 -3.05 -4.00 -19.78
CA LEU A 534 -3.16 -4.07 -21.24
C LEU A 534 -1.79 -3.86 -21.92
N GLU A 535 -1.00 -2.88 -21.45
CA GLU A 535 0.36 -2.64 -21.94
C GLU A 535 1.30 -3.81 -21.64
N LEU A 536 1.19 -4.43 -20.45
CA LEU A 536 1.94 -5.64 -20.13
C LEU A 536 1.51 -6.83 -21.00
N ALA A 537 0.20 -7.04 -21.18
CA ALA A 537 -0.31 -8.09 -22.06
C ALA A 537 0.17 -7.90 -23.50
N ASP A 538 0.22 -6.66 -23.98
CA ASP A 538 0.71 -6.34 -25.31
C ASP A 538 2.21 -6.63 -25.47
N LYS A 539 3.02 -6.24 -24.48
CA LYS A 539 4.47 -6.47 -24.51
C LYS A 539 4.85 -7.95 -24.43
N TYR A 540 4.14 -8.73 -23.62
CA TYR A 540 4.50 -10.13 -23.34
C TYR A 540 3.72 -11.15 -24.16
N GLN A 541 2.44 -10.91 -24.45
CA GLN A 541 1.46 -11.90 -24.93
C GLN A 541 0.42 -11.28 -25.92
N ARG A 542 0.88 -10.46 -26.87
CA ARG A 542 0.02 -9.70 -27.80
C ARG A 542 -1.03 -10.56 -28.52
N ASP A 543 -0.66 -11.73 -29.02
CA ASP A 543 -1.57 -12.60 -29.78
C ASP A 543 -2.76 -13.07 -28.94
N ASP A 544 -2.53 -13.42 -27.67
CA ASP A 544 -3.60 -13.80 -26.75
C ASP A 544 -4.49 -12.61 -26.40
N LEU A 545 -3.90 -11.42 -26.20
CA LEU A 545 -4.65 -10.18 -25.98
C LEU A 545 -5.60 -9.90 -27.16
N LEU A 546 -5.10 -10.00 -28.40
CA LEU A 546 -5.90 -9.84 -29.61
C LEU A 546 -7.02 -10.89 -29.72
N ALA A 547 -6.75 -12.14 -29.32
CA ALA A 547 -7.78 -13.17 -29.27
C ALA A 547 -8.90 -12.82 -28.27
N MET A 548 -8.54 -12.35 -27.07
CA MET A 548 -9.50 -11.92 -26.03
C MET A 548 -10.41 -10.78 -26.47
N MET A 549 -9.95 -9.92 -27.40
CA MET A 549 -10.77 -8.82 -27.95
C MET A 549 -12.06 -9.31 -28.62
N GLN A 550 -12.13 -10.55 -29.11
CA GLN A 550 -13.32 -11.12 -29.76
C GLN A 550 -13.96 -12.29 -29.00
N THR A 551 -13.23 -12.97 -28.12
CA THR A 551 -13.75 -14.14 -27.40
C THR A 551 -14.66 -13.72 -26.24
N GLU A 552 -15.88 -14.26 -26.17
CA GLU A 552 -16.87 -13.93 -25.14
C GLU A 552 -16.64 -14.71 -23.84
N VAL A 553 -15.60 -14.34 -23.09
CA VAL A 553 -15.15 -15.01 -21.84
C VAL A 553 -15.09 -14.09 -20.62
N PHE A 554 -15.64 -12.88 -20.71
CA PHE A 554 -15.63 -11.90 -19.61
C PHE A 554 -17.04 -11.58 -19.10
N SER A 555 -17.17 -11.20 -17.84
CA SER A 555 -18.44 -10.93 -17.15
C SER A 555 -18.57 -9.47 -16.70
N TYR A 556 -19.71 -9.12 -16.10
CA TYR A 556 -19.90 -7.88 -15.36
C TYR A 556 -20.26 -8.17 -13.90
N ALA A 557 -19.64 -7.41 -12.99
CA ALA A 557 -20.05 -7.36 -11.60
C ALA A 557 -21.44 -6.72 -11.46
N ASN A 558 -22.28 -7.28 -10.60
CA ASN A 558 -23.60 -6.77 -10.27
C ASN A 558 -23.57 -6.12 -8.88
N VAL A 559 -23.01 -4.91 -8.82
CA VAL A 559 -22.95 -4.13 -7.57
C VAL A 559 -24.29 -3.42 -7.39
N PRO A 560 -24.94 -3.47 -6.20
CA PRO A 560 -26.28 -2.93 -5.98
C PRO A 560 -26.28 -1.40 -5.78
N TYR A 561 -25.55 -0.68 -6.62
CA TYR A 561 -25.51 0.77 -6.64
C TYR A 561 -26.20 1.29 -7.90
N GLU A 562 -27.02 2.32 -7.76
CA GLU A 562 -27.71 2.96 -8.87
C GLU A 562 -27.29 4.42 -8.96
N LEU A 563 -26.82 4.81 -10.14
CA LEU A 563 -26.51 6.21 -10.46
C LEU A 563 -27.79 6.98 -10.81
N CYS A 564 -27.92 8.19 -10.29
CA CYS A 564 -29.10 9.02 -10.50
C CYS A 564 -29.29 9.48 -11.96
N ASP A 565 -30.46 10.06 -12.24
CA ASP A 565 -30.75 10.72 -13.52
C ASP A 565 -30.05 12.09 -13.64
N VAL A 566 -30.07 12.63 -14.87
CA VAL A 566 -29.41 13.91 -15.20
C VAL A 566 -30.02 15.08 -14.42
N GLU A 567 -31.33 15.07 -14.17
CA GLU A 567 -32.01 16.14 -13.45
C GLU A 567 -31.52 16.19 -11.99
N LYS A 568 -31.51 15.07 -11.28
CA LYS A 568 -30.99 14.96 -9.92
C LYS A 568 -29.50 15.27 -9.86
N LEU A 569 -28.72 14.81 -10.85
CA LEU A 569 -27.28 15.05 -10.93
C LEU A 569 -26.93 16.54 -10.95
N PHE A 570 -27.63 17.35 -11.75
CA PHE A 570 -27.41 18.80 -11.77
C PHE A 570 -28.02 19.54 -10.57
N VAL A 571 -29.01 18.95 -9.88
CA VAL A 571 -29.53 19.52 -8.62
C VAL A 571 -28.52 19.35 -7.48
N ASN A 572 -27.97 18.14 -7.32
CA ASN A 572 -26.99 17.85 -6.27
C ASN A 572 -25.98 16.77 -6.70
N PRO A 573 -24.81 17.14 -7.23
CA PRO A 573 -23.80 16.20 -7.71
C PRO A 573 -23.02 15.52 -6.57
N LYS A 574 -23.37 15.79 -5.31
CA LYS A 574 -22.86 15.09 -4.12
C LYS A 574 -23.78 13.97 -3.63
N ASP A 575 -25.01 13.86 -4.14
CA ASP A 575 -25.99 12.79 -3.83
C ASP A 575 -26.46 12.13 -5.14
N THR A 576 -25.68 11.17 -5.61
CA THR A 576 -25.76 10.63 -6.97
C THR A 576 -25.77 9.11 -7.03
N VAL A 577 -25.43 8.41 -5.94
CA VAL A 577 -25.37 6.95 -5.87
C VAL A 577 -26.28 6.47 -4.74
N THR A 578 -27.29 5.67 -5.09
CA THR A 578 -28.21 5.05 -4.13
C THR A 578 -27.96 3.55 -4.02
N PHE A 579 -28.16 3.00 -2.82
CA PHE A 579 -28.09 1.55 -2.58
C PHE A 579 -29.43 0.90 -2.95
N ASN A 580 -29.41 -0.19 -3.72
CA ASN A 580 -30.60 -0.95 -4.08
C ASN A 580 -30.71 -2.22 -3.20
N ASP A 581 -31.48 -2.13 -2.12
CA ASP A 581 -31.70 -3.23 -1.16
C ASP A 581 -32.38 -4.46 -1.78
N GLU A 582 -33.27 -4.27 -2.76
CA GLU A 582 -33.95 -5.38 -3.44
C GLU A 582 -32.94 -6.18 -4.29
N LEU A 583 -32.07 -5.47 -5.01
CA LEU A 583 -31.00 -6.08 -5.79
C LEU A 583 -29.99 -6.80 -4.87
N GLN A 584 -29.60 -6.18 -3.75
CA GLN A 584 -28.76 -6.83 -2.72
C GLN A 584 -29.36 -8.17 -2.27
N HIS A 585 -30.64 -8.17 -1.89
CA HIS A 585 -31.31 -9.38 -1.44
C HIS A 585 -31.35 -10.46 -2.53
N ASN A 586 -31.63 -10.07 -3.78
CA ASN A 586 -31.61 -10.98 -4.92
C ASN A 586 -30.22 -11.56 -5.18
N ILE A 587 -29.16 -10.77 -5.04
CA ILE A 587 -27.77 -11.23 -5.17
C ILE A 587 -27.45 -12.24 -4.05
N GLU A 588 -27.82 -11.99 -2.80
CA GLU A 588 -27.60 -12.92 -1.69
C GLU A 588 -28.29 -14.28 -1.90
N GLN A 589 -29.51 -14.26 -2.44
CA GLN A 589 -30.22 -15.49 -2.82
C GLN A 589 -29.49 -16.25 -3.93
N ARG A 590 -28.99 -15.55 -4.95
CA ARG A 590 -28.18 -16.16 -6.03
C ARG A 590 -26.88 -16.72 -5.49
N VAL A 591 -26.18 -15.99 -4.63
CA VAL A 591 -24.94 -16.46 -3.99
C VAL A 591 -25.17 -17.75 -3.21
N SER A 592 -26.28 -17.83 -2.48
CA SER A 592 -26.67 -19.05 -1.77
C SER A 592 -27.02 -20.22 -2.71
N ALA A 593 -27.51 -19.94 -3.92
CA ALA A 593 -27.97 -20.95 -4.87
C ALA A 593 -26.86 -21.49 -5.80
N MET A 594 -25.95 -20.63 -6.27
CA MET A 594 -24.92 -21.00 -7.26
C MET A 594 -23.47 -20.77 -6.80
N GLY A 595 -23.21 -19.98 -5.76
CA GLY A 595 -21.86 -19.58 -5.35
C GLY A 595 -21.55 -18.12 -5.70
N SER A 596 -20.28 -17.70 -5.63
CA SER A 596 -19.92 -16.28 -5.75
C SER A 596 -20.27 -15.63 -7.09
N ASP A 597 -20.42 -16.41 -8.17
CA ASP A 597 -20.93 -15.94 -9.47
C ASP A 597 -22.35 -15.34 -9.36
N GLY A 598 -23.09 -15.61 -8.28
CA GLY A 598 -24.35 -14.94 -7.99
C GLY A 598 -24.24 -13.41 -7.85
N ARG A 599 -23.03 -12.89 -7.64
CA ARG A 599 -22.69 -11.45 -7.63
C ARG A 599 -22.43 -10.87 -9.02
N LEU A 600 -22.54 -11.66 -10.08
CA LEU A 600 -22.35 -11.24 -11.46
C LEU A 600 -23.71 -11.05 -12.16
N VAL A 601 -23.68 -10.34 -13.28
CA VAL A 601 -24.85 -10.17 -14.14
C VAL A 601 -25.14 -11.49 -14.85
N LEU A 602 -26.39 -11.94 -14.81
CA LEU A 602 -26.82 -13.19 -15.42
C LEU A 602 -27.56 -12.95 -16.74
N GLY A 603 -27.42 -13.89 -17.67
CA GLY A 603 -28.18 -13.95 -18.91
C GLY A 603 -29.58 -14.53 -18.71
N SER A 604 -30.36 -14.59 -19.79
CA SER A 604 -31.72 -15.15 -19.78
C SER A 604 -31.79 -16.64 -19.47
N ASP A 605 -30.68 -17.35 -19.58
CA ASP A 605 -30.49 -18.77 -19.28
C ASP A 605 -30.03 -19.04 -17.83
N ASN A 606 -29.90 -17.98 -17.00
CA ASN A 606 -29.35 -18.00 -15.65
C ASN A 606 -27.85 -18.33 -15.56
N ASP A 607 -27.12 -18.45 -16.67
CA ASP A 607 -25.66 -18.45 -16.66
C ASP A 607 -25.14 -16.99 -16.59
N VAL A 608 -23.86 -16.79 -16.24
CA VAL A 608 -23.27 -15.45 -16.22
C VAL A 608 -23.26 -14.87 -17.63
N TYR A 609 -23.68 -13.61 -17.79
CA TYR A 609 -23.69 -12.94 -19.09
C TYR A 609 -22.26 -12.66 -19.56
N MET A 610 -21.85 -13.28 -20.67
CA MET A 610 -20.48 -13.23 -21.17
C MET A 610 -20.33 -12.22 -22.31
N VAL A 611 -19.22 -11.47 -22.33
CA VAL A 611 -18.83 -10.50 -23.36
C VAL A 611 -17.34 -10.63 -23.68
N ASN A 612 -16.86 -9.96 -24.73
CA ASN A 612 -15.45 -9.93 -25.09
C ASN A 612 -14.70 -8.75 -24.47
N LEU A 613 -13.37 -8.77 -24.56
CA LEU A 613 -12.52 -7.72 -23.99
C LEU A 613 -12.77 -6.36 -24.67
N THR A 614 -13.13 -6.33 -25.96
CA THR A 614 -13.43 -5.06 -26.67
C THR A 614 -14.56 -4.30 -25.97
N GLU A 615 -15.64 -4.98 -25.60
CA GLU A 615 -16.72 -4.34 -24.83
C GLU A 615 -16.23 -3.89 -23.44
N LYS A 616 -15.48 -4.76 -22.75
CA LYS A 616 -14.96 -4.48 -21.40
C LYS A 616 -13.99 -3.31 -21.33
N VAL A 617 -13.23 -3.02 -22.38
CA VAL A 617 -12.34 -1.84 -22.44
C VAL A 617 -13.09 -0.58 -22.86
N LEU A 618 -14.20 -0.70 -23.58
CA LEU A 618 -15.00 0.45 -24.04
C LEU A 618 -15.96 0.98 -22.98
N VAL A 619 -16.58 0.11 -22.17
CA VAL A 619 -17.52 0.52 -21.12
C VAL A 619 -16.94 1.54 -20.13
N PRO A 620 -15.76 1.33 -19.51
CA PRO A 620 -15.17 2.34 -18.62
C PRO A 620 -14.78 3.63 -19.36
N LEU A 621 -14.36 3.53 -20.64
CA LEU A 621 -14.08 4.72 -21.46
C LEU A 621 -15.35 5.53 -21.72
N LEU A 622 -16.45 4.89 -22.12
CA LEU A 622 -17.74 5.53 -22.34
C LEU A 622 -18.28 6.17 -21.05
N ALA A 623 -18.12 5.50 -19.91
CA ALA A 623 -18.51 6.03 -18.60
C ALA A 623 -17.78 7.35 -18.29
N LYS A 624 -16.46 7.38 -18.55
CA LYS A 624 -15.66 8.59 -18.35
C LYS A 624 -15.94 9.68 -19.37
N LEU A 625 -16.07 9.34 -20.65
CA LEU A 625 -16.45 10.29 -21.71
C LEU A 625 -17.83 10.91 -21.45
N SER A 626 -18.74 10.19 -20.81
CA SER A 626 -20.05 10.72 -20.45
C SER A 626 -19.99 11.84 -19.42
N ASN A 627 -18.93 11.86 -18.62
CA ASN A 627 -18.63 12.86 -17.60
C ASN A 627 -17.66 13.95 -18.09
N LEU A 628 -17.35 13.99 -19.40
CA LEU A 628 -16.36 14.92 -19.96
C LEU A 628 -16.91 16.36 -19.99
N VAL A 629 -16.22 17.25 -19.30
CA VAL A 629 -16.39 18.70 -19.42
C VAL A 629 -15.28 19.24 -20.32
N LEU A 630 -15.64 19.77 -21.50
CA LEU A 630 -14.68 20.38 -22.43
C LEU A 630 -13.80 21.40 -21.70
N ASP A 631 -12.49 21.39 -21.96
CA ASP A 631 -11.43 22.19 -21.31
C ASP A 631 -11.39 22.12 -19.77
N GLY A 632 -12.15 21.22 -19.14
CA GLY A 632 -12.31 21.16 -17.69
C GLY A 632 -11.83 19.87 -17.05
N GLY A 633 -12.01 18.72 -17.73
CA GLY A 633 -11.67 17.40 -17.19
C GLY A 633 -12.88 16.49 -17.06
N ILE A 634 -12.71 15.39 -16.32
CA ILE A 634 -13.78 14.42 -16.05
C ILE A 634 -14.49 14.78 -14.75
N TRP A 635 -15.81 14.91 -14.79
CA TRP A 635 -16.61 15.30 -13.63
C TRP A 635 -16.58 14.23 -12.52
N LEU A 636 -16.23 14.66 -11.31
CA LEU A 636 -16.17 13.82 -10.11
C LEU A 636 -17.52 13.82 -9.39
N ASN A 637 -18.44 12.96 -9.80
CA ASN A 637 -19.83 12.99 -9.33
C ASN A 637 -20.34 11.62 -8.83
N THR A 638 -19.45 10.74 -8.37
CA THR A 638 -19.78 9.36 -7.98
C THR A 638 -19.60 9.08 -6.47
N GLN A 639 -19.76 10.10 -5.64
CA GLN A 639 -19.69 10.05 -4.15
C GLN A 639 -18.36 9.56 -3.54
N ARG A 640 -17.32 9.37 -4.36
CA ARG A 640 -15.97 9.03 -3.92
C ARG A 640 -14.92 9.86 -4.66
N PRO A 641 -13.78 10.16 -4.01
CA PRO A 641 -12.68 10.86 -4.66
C PRO A 641 -11.92 9.97 -5.66
N GLU A 642 -10.72 10.40 -6.03
CA GLU A 642 -9.76 9.61 -6.79
C GLU A 642 -8.63 9.11 -5.85
N TRP A 643 -7.38 9.14 -6.30
CA TRP A 643 -6.23 8.62 -5.56
C TRP A 643 -6.03 9.32 -4.21
N ASN A 644 -6.12 10.66 -4.19
CA ASN A 644 -5.92 11.49 -2.99
C ASN A 644 -7.23 11.62 -2.19
N ASP A 645 -7.40 10.77 -1.18
CA ASP A 645 -8.58 10.80 -0.32
C ASP A 645 -8.67 12.07 0.53
N ALA A 646 -7.55 12.78 0.76
CA ALA A 646 -7.56 14.05 1.49
C ALA A 646 -8.22 15.19 0.71
N ASN A 647 -8.37 15.07 -0.61
CA ASN A 647 -9.13 15.98 -1.47
C ASN A 647 -10.59 15.52 -1.67
N ASN A 648 -11.17 14.78 -0.72
CA ASN A 648 -12.53 14.24 -0.84
C ASN A 648 -13.66 15.26 -1.02
N ALA A 649 -13.50 16.50 -0.55
CA ALA A 649 -14.55 17.51 -0.70
C ALA A 649 -14.68 18.04 -2.14
N ILE A 650 -13.69 17.76 -2.99
CA ILE A 650 -13.75 18.07 -4.41
C ILE A 650 -14.86 17.29 -5.14
N VAL A 651 -15.29 16.14 -4.60
CA VAL A 651 -16.41 15.37 -5.16
C VAL A 651 -17.67 16.24 -5.22
N GLY A 652 -18.33 16.25 -6.37
CA GLY A 652 -19.52 17.03 -6.71
C GLY A 652 -19.21 18.17 -7.68
N ASN A 653 -18.22 19.00 -7.38
CA ASN A 653 -17.86 20.15 -8.23
C ASN A 653 -16.49 19.99 -8.91
N GLY A 654 -15.71 19.00 -8.53
CA GLY A 654 -14.38 18.75 -9.07
C GLY A 654 -14.41 18.17 -10.47
N LEU A 655 -13.42 18.55 -11.27
CA LEU A 655 -13.12 17.97 -12.56
C LEU A 655 -11.69 17.41 -12.51
N SER A 656 -11.51 16.15 -12.88
CA SER A 656 -10.20 15.50 -12.94
C SER A 656 -9.58 15.64 -14.32
N MET A 657 -8.53 16.46 -14.40
CA MET A 657 -7.61 16.42 -15.54
C MET A 657 -6.66 15.23 -15.43
N VAL A 658 -6.34 14.78 -14.21
CA VAL A 658 -5.55 13.56 -13.95
C VAL A 658 -6.09 12.36 -14.72
N THR A 659 -7.38 12.05 -14.55
CA THR A 659 -8.03 10.95 -15.27
C THR A 659 -8.12 11.23 -16.77
N LEU A 660 -8.30 12.48 -17.19
CA LEU A 660 -8.31 12.86 -18.61
C LEU A 660 -6.96 12.57 -19.30
N TYR A 661 -5.84 12.89 -18.63
CA TYR A 661 -4.49 12.58 -19.12
C TYR A 661 -4.30 11.08 -19.34
N TYR A 662 -4.72 10.25 -18.38
CA TYR A 662 -4.65 8.80 -18.52
C TYR A 662 -5.64 8.25 -19.55
N MET A 663 -6.83 8.86 -19.71
CA MET A 663 -7.77 8.52 -20.79
C MET A 663 -7.15 8.77 -22.17
N ARG A 664 -6.38 9.85 -22.32
CA ARG A 664 -5.67 10.13 -23.56
C ARG A 664 -4.68 9.01 -23.89
N ARG A 665 -3.85 8.58 -22.92
CA ARG A 665 -2.94 7.42 -23.08
C ARG A 665 -3.72 6.14 -23.43
N TYR A 666 -4.84 5.91 -22.74
CA TYR A 666 -5.72 4.76 -22.94
C TYR A 666 -6.31 4.71 -24.36
N VAL A 667 -6.85 5.83 -24.86
CA VAL A 667 -7.40 5.92 -26.22
C VAL A 667 -6.31 5.71 -27.27
N ALA A 668 -5.13 6.32 -27.09
CA ALA A 668 -4.01 6.14 -28.00
C ALA A 668 -3.56 4.67 -28.07
N PHE A 669 -3.46 4.00 -26.92
CA PHE A 669 -3.16 2.57 -26.86
C PHE A 669 -4.24 1.72 -27.55
N LEU A 670 -5.53 1.99 -27.29
CA LEU A 670 -6.62 1.25 -27.94
C LEU A 670 -6.64 1.46 -29.46
N GLN A 671 -6.27 2.64 -29.97
CA GLN A 671 -6.14 2.86 -31.42
C GLN A 671 -5.05 1.97 -32.03
N GLN A 672 -3.92 1.82 -31.36
CA GLN A 672 -2.83 0.95 -31.79
C GLN A 672 -3.26 -0.52 -31.74
N LEU A 673 -3.90 -0.96 -30.65
CA LEU A 673 -4.38 -2.34 -30.51
C LEU A 673 -5.43 -2.69 -31.56
N LEU A 674 -6.38 -1.78 -31.84
CA LEU A 674 -7.43 -1.98 -32.84
C LEU A 674 -6.96 -1.86 -34.30
N ALA A 675 -5.72 -1.45 -34.55
CA ALA A 675 -5.15 -1.51 -35.88
C ALA A 675 -5.06 -2.96 -36.38
N ASP A 676 -4.73 -3.88 -35.47
CA ASP A 676 -4.52 -5.31 -35.74
C ASP A 676 -5.66 -6.21 -35.22
N ALA A 677 -6.69 -5.61 -34.61
CA ALA A 677 -7.84 -6.34 -34.07
C ALA A 677 -8.85 -6.77 -35.17
N PRO A 678 -9.79 -7.67 -34.83
CA PRO A 678 -10.81 -8.18 -35.76
C PRO A 678 -11.68 -7.09 -36.41
N THR A 679 -12.16 -7.35 -37.63
CA THR A 679 -12.96 -6.36 -38.39
C THR A 679 -14.33 -6.08 -37.78
N SER A 680 -14.88 -7.02 -37.02
CA SER A 680 -16.14 -6.87 -36.29
C SER A 680 -16.13 -7.69 -34.99
N VAL A 681 -16.91 -7.25 -34.00
CA VAL A 681 -17.04 -7.93 -32.70
C VAL A 681 -18.50 -8.01 -32.26
N SER A 682 -18.83 -9.01 -31.45
CA SER A 682 -20.12 -9.08 -30.74
C SER A 682 -20.14 -8.08 -29.59
N MET A 683 -21.24 -7.34 -29.41
CA MET A 683 -21.37 -6.34 -28.35
C MET A 683 -22.81 -6.26 -27.86
N SER A 684 -23.01 -6.00 -26.58
CA SER A 684 -24.31 -5.67 -26.00
C SER A 684 -24.97 -4.51 -26.75
N LYS A 685 -26.26 -4.66 -27.11
CA LYS A 685 -26.99 -3.67 -27.92
C LYS A 685 -26.99 -2.28 -27.27
N GLU A 686 -27.22 -2.24 -25.97
CA GLU A 686 -27.27 -1.02 -25.17
C GLU A 686 -25.92 -0.28 -25.18
N VAL A 687 -24.80 -1.02 -25.11
CA VAL A 687 -23.44 -0.44 -25.17
C VAL A 687 -23.17 0.14 -26.56
N PHE A 688 -23.56 -0.56 -27.63
CA PHE A 688 -23.39 -0.05 -28.99
C PHE A 688 -24.20 1.24 -29.24
N GLU A 689 -25.44 1.32 -28.75
CA GLU A 689 -26.25 2.53 -28.85
C GLU A 689 -25.63 3.71 -28.07
N TRP A 690 -25.06 3.44 -26.90
CA TRP A 690 -24.34 4.44 -26.11
C TRP A 690 -23.07 4.92 -26.83
N LEU A 691 -22.32 4.01 -27.46
CA LEU A 691 -21.16 4.32 -28.29
C LEU A 691 -21.52 5.24 -29.46
N LEU A 692 -22.57 4.93 -30.22
CA LEU A 692 -22.99 5.75 -31.36
C LEU A 692 -23.44 7.15 -30.93
N SER A 693 -24.20 7.22 -29.82
CA SER A 693 -24.67 8.49 -29.26
C SER A 693 -23.51 9.37 -28.81
N THR A 694 -22.56 8.80 -28.06
CA THR A 694 -21.35 9.48 -27.60
C THR A 694 -20.49 9.95 -28.77
N THR A 695 -20.29 9.11 -29.78
CA THR A 695 -19.51 9.45 -30.99
C THR A 695 -20.10 10.67 -31.72
N ARG A 696 -21.43 10.72 -31.87
CA ARG A 696 -22.13 11.86 -32.48
C ARG A 696 -21.90 13.15 -31.70
N ILE A 697 -22.06 13.10 -30.38
CA ILE A 697 -21.91 14.26 -29.48
C ILE A 697 -20.46 14.76 -29.48
N LEU A 698 -19.48 13.87 -29.41
CA LEU A 698 -18.07 14.24 -29.48
C LEU A 698 -17.67 14.78 -30.85
N SER A 699 -18.31 14.32 -31.94
CA SER A 699 -18.09 14.88 -33.28
C SER A 699 -18.57 16.33 -33.38
N GLU A 700 -19.67 16.66 -32.71
CA GLU A 700 -20.13 18.04 -32.54
C GLU A 700 -19.17 18.84 -31.67
N ALA A 701 -18.73 18.30 -30.53
CA ALA A 701 -17.73 18.94 -29.68
C ALA A 701 -16.43 19.26 -30.42
N ALA A 702 -15.88 18.29 -31.16
CA ALA A 702 -14.67 18.47 -31.98
C ALA A 702 -14.86 19.53 -33.07
N LYS A 703 -16.09 19.69 -33.60
CA LYS A 703 -16.41 20.74 -34.56
C LYS A 703 -16.40 22.11 -33.88
N GLU A 704 -17.06 22.25 -32.73
CA GLU A 704 -17.08 23.51 -31.96
C GLU A 704 -15.67 23.93 -31.50
N ILE A 705 -14.85 22.96 -31.08
CA ILE A 705 -13.43 23.18 -30.74
C ILE A 705 -12.66 23.73 -31.95
N ARG A 706 -12.74 23.06 -33.11
CA ARG A 706 -12.05 23.51 -34.34
C ARG A 706 -12.54 24.88 -34.84
N GLN A 707 -13.76 25.26 -34.51
CA GLN A 707 -14.35 26.55 -34.88
C GLN A 707 -14.10 27.64 -33.83
N GLU A 708 -13.46 27.30 -32.71
CA GLU A 708 -13.23 28.20 -31.57
C GLU A 708 -14.55 28.80 -31.00
N THR A 709 -15.63 28.01 -31.04
CA THR A 709 -16.99 28.43 -30.62
C THR A 709 -17.45 27.80 -29.30
N VAL A 710 -16.53 27.19 -28.53
CA VAL A 710 -16.83 26.62 -27.21
C VAL A 710 -17.11 27.73 -26.20
N THR A 711 -18.39 28.01 -25.97
CA THR A 711 -18.87 28.95 -24.94
C THR A 711 -19.29 28.21 -23.65
N ARG A 712 -19.61 28.96 -22.59
CA ARG A 712 -20.17 28.40 -21.34
C ARG A 712 -21.47 27.64 -21.58
N GLN A 713 -22.29 28.12 -22.53
CA GLN A 713 -23.54 27.50 -22.95
C GLN A 713 -23.27 26.25 -23.78
N THR A 714 -22.33 26.31 -24.74
CA THR A 714 -21.92 25.14 -25.55
C THR A 714 -21.40 24.02 -24.66
N ARG A 715 -20.56 24.36 -23.66
CA ARG A 715 -20.02 23.41 -22.68
C ARG A 715 -21.14 22.71 -21.89
N LYS A 716 -22.13 23.48 -21.41
CA LYS A 716 -23.32 22.94 -20.72
C LYS A 716 -24.09 21.99 -21.63
N ALA A 717 -24.38 22.41 -22.85
CA ALA A 717 -25.16 21.63 -23.80
C ALA A 717 -24.49 20.29 -24.12
N ILE A 718 -23.17 20.27 -24.33
CA ILE A 718 -22.42 19.05 -24.64
C ILE A 718 -22.39 18.10 -23.43
N LEU A 719 -22.08 18.59 -22.23
CA LEU A 719 -22.11 17.77 -21.01
C LEU A 719 -23.50 17.18 -20.78
N THR A 720 -24.56 17.99 -20.88
CA THR A 720 -25.93 17.50 -20.70
C THR A 720 -26.31 16.42 -21.73
N GLN A 721 -25.86 16.54 -22.98
CA GLN A 721 -26.08 15.50 -23.98
C GLN A 721 -25.32 14.20 -23.67
N LEU A 722 -24.07 14.31 -23.20
CA LEU A 722 -23.24 13.17 -22.81
C LEU A 722 -23.85 12.43 -21.61
N GLU A 723 -24.20 13.17 -20.55
CA GLU A 723 -24.86 12.62 -19.36
C GLU A 723 -26.21 11.96 -19.71
N LYS A 724 -26.98 12.56 -20.63
CA LYS A 724 -28.24 11.97 -21.07
C LYS A 724 -28.06 10.67 -21.84
N ALA A 725 -27.04 10.58 -22.71
CA ALA A 725 -26.73 9.33 -23.40
C ALA A 725 -26.37 8.20 -22.42
N ALA A 726 -25.65 8.53 -21.34
CA ALA A 726 -25.30 7.58 -20.29
C ALA A 726 -26.49 7.21 -19.40
N GLU A 727 -27.35 8.17 -19.04
CA GLU A 727 -28.60 7.90 -18.32
C GLU A 727 -29.49 6.94 -19.12
N ASP A 728 -29.69 7.19 -20.41
CA ASP A 728 -30.52 6.34 -21.27
C ASP A 728 -29.96 4.90 -21.37
N PHE A 729 -28.64 4.74 -21.36
CA PHE A 729 -27.99 3.44 -21.21
C PHE A 729 -28.30 2.80 -19.85
N ARG A 730 -27.99 3.49 -18.74
CA ARG A 730 -28.16 2.98 -17.37
C ARG A 730 -29.60 2.59 -17.06
N GLN A 731 -30.57 3.43 -17.42
CA GLN A 731 -31.99 3.16 -17.20
C GLN A 731 -32.47 1.88 -17.90
N ARG A 732 -31.91 1.56 -19.07
CA ARG A 732 -32.22 0.30 -19.75
C ARG A 732 -31.65 -0.90 -19.02
N VAL A 733 -30.36 -0.85 -18.65
CA VAL A 733 -29.68 -1.99 -18.01
C VAL A 733 -30.15 -2.22 -16.58
N TYR A 734 -30.40 -1.18 -15.79
CA TYR A 734 -30.95 -1.29 -14.44
C TYR A 734 -32.35 -1.88 -14.44
N ARG A 735 -33.23 -1.43 -15.35
CA ARG A 735 -34.62 -1.91 -15.46
C ARG A 735 -34.71 -3.41 -15.72
N VAL A 736 -33.81 -3.97 -16.51
CA VAL A 736 -33.79 -5.40 -16.83
C VAL A 736 -32.76 -6.18 -16.01
N ASN A 737 -32.02 -5.50 -15.11
CA ASN A 737 -30.92 -6.05 -14.33
C ASN A 737 -29.91 -6.84 -15.20
N GLY A 738 -29.50 -6.24 -16.33
CA GLY A 738 -28.65 -6.88 -17.34
C GLY A 738 -28.78 -6.25 -18.74
N PHE A 739 -28.55 -7.05 -19.78
CA PHE A 739 -28.62 -6.62 -21.18
C PHE A 739 -29.73 -7.37 -21.93
N SER A 740 -30.38 -6.73 -22.90
CA SER A 740 -31.44 -7.36 -23.71
C SER A 740 -30.92 -8.33 -24.77
N GLY A 741 -29.63 -8.26 -25.11
CA GLY A 741 -28.98 -9.13 -26.08
C GLY A 741 -27.80 -8.45 -26.78
N LYS A 742 -27.28 -9.10 -27.82
CA LYS A 742 -26.06 -8.68 -28.52
C LYS A 742 -26.32 -8.29 -29.97
N THR A 743 -25.39 -7.56 -30.55
CA THR A 743 -25.33 -7.15 -31.96
C THR A 743 -23.88 -7.23 -32.46
N THR A 744 -23.70 -7.36 -33.77
CA THR A 744 -22.37 -7.25 -34.40
C THR A 744 -22.04 -5.78 -34.63
N VAL A 745 -20.83 -5.38 -34.26
CA VAL A 745 -20.31 -4.01 -34.40
C VAL A 745 -19.05 -4.03 -35.25
N GLU A 746 -19.04 -3.21 -36.30
CA GLU A 746 -17.87 -3.03 -37.16
C GLU A 746 -16.79 -2.22 -36.45
N ALA A 747 -15.53 -2.60 -36.63
CA ALA A 747 -14.38 -1.90 -36.02
C ALA A 747 -14.30 -0.42 -36.43
N SER A 748 -14.85 -0.04 -37.58
CA SER A 748 -14.92 1.35 -38.04
C SER A 748 -15.71 2.26 -37.10
N ALA A 749 -16.80 1.76 -36.49
CA ALA A 749 -17.58 2.54 -35.53
C ALA A 749 -16.77 2.82 -34.24
N ILE A 750 -16.00 1.83 -33.79
CA ILE A 750 -15.13 1.96 -32.61
C ILE A 750 -13.97 2.91 -32.93
N LYS A 751 -13.31 2.75 -34.08
CA LYS A 751 -12.23 3.64 -34.53
C LYS A 751 -12.70 5.10 -34.60
N GLN A 752 -13.90 5.34 -35.11
CA GLN A 752 -14.49 6.69 -35.15
C GLN A 752 -14.67 7.30 -33.75
N LEU A 753 -15.17 6.52 -32.77
CA LEU A 753 -15.24 6.97 -31.37
C LEU A 753 -13.85 7.36 -30.85
N LEU A 754 -12.85 6.49 -31.05
CA LEU A 754 -11.50 6.73 -30.52
C LEU A 754 -10.83 7.95 -31.16
N GLU A 755 -10.94 8.10 -32.49
CA GLU A 755 -10.39 9.25 -33.22
C GLU A 755 -10.98 10.58 -32.73
N VAL A 756 -12.30 10.64 -32.59
CA VAL A 756 -12.94 11.88 -32.13
C VAL A 756 -12.68 12.15 -30.65
N SER A 757 -12.61 11.10 -29.83
CA SER A 757 -12.27 11.21 -28.41
C SER A 757 -10.87 11.78 -28.25
N LEU A 758 -9.88 11.22 -28.97
CA LEU A 758 -8.49 11.67 -28.87
C LEU A 758 -8.35 13.16 -29.22
N ALA A 759 -9.02 13.62 -30.29
CA ALA A 759 -8.98 15.03 -30.70
C ALA A 759 -9.55 15.98 -29.63
N VAL A 760 -10.64 15.59 -28.97
CA VAL A 760 -11.25 16.39 -27.89
C VAL A 760 -10.38 16.37 -26.62
N LEU A 761 -9.81 15.21 -26.28
CA LEU A 761 -8.92 15.05 -25.13
C LEU A 761 -7.64 15.87 -25.30
N ASP A 762 -6.95 15.77 -26.44
CA ASP A 762 -5.73 16.53 -26.73
C ASP A 762 -5.98 18.05 -26.67
N SER A 763 -7.13 18.52 -27.19
CA SER A 763 -7.51 19.93 -27.07
C SER A 763 -7.73 20.36 -25.62
N SER A 764 -8.37 19.51 -24.81
CA SER A 764 -8.63 19.82 -23.38
C SER A 764 -7.35 19.81 -22.56
N ILE A 765 -6.37 18.98 -22.91
CA ILE A 765 -5.03 18.98 -22.31
C ILE A 765 -4.30 20.27 -22.64
N ALA A 766 -4.31 20.70 -23.92
CA ALA A 766 -3.64 21.91 -24.35
C ALA A 766 -4.19 23.18 -23.66
N SER A 767 -5.51 23.23 -23.40
CA SER A 767 -6.15 24.35 -22.68
C SER A 767 -5.93 24.33 -21.16
N ASN A 768 -5.26 23.32 -20.61
CA ASN A 768 -4.95 23.17 -19.18
C ASN A 768 -3.45 23.30 -18.86
N LEU A 769 -2.64 23.77 -19.81
CA LEU A 769 -1.30 24.27 -19.55
C LEU A 769 -1.40 25.65 -18.90
N ARG A 770 -0.84 25.78 -17.70
CA ARG A 770 -0.86 26.99 -16.87
C ARG A 770 0.20 27.99 -17.34
N GLU A 771 0.03 29.25 -16.94
CA GLU A 771 1.01 30.32 -17.21
C GLU A 771 2.39 30.05 -16.58
N ASP A 772 2.42 29.33 -15.45
CA ASP A 772 3.65 28.91 -14.75
C ASP A 772 4.35 27.70 -15.42
N GLY A 773 3.79 27.17 -16.52
CA GLY A 773 4.35 26.06 -17.27
C GLY A 773 4.05 24.67 -16.69
N LEU A 774 3.24 24.59 -15.63
CA LEU A 774 2.68 23.35 -15.08
C LEU A 774 1.32 23.02 -15.70
N PHE A 775 0.80 21.82 -15.43
CA PHE A 775 -0.53 21.40 -15.87
C PHE A 775 -1.53 21.39 -14.71
N ASN A 776 -2.78 21.76 -14.98
CA ASN A 776 -3.85 21.63 -13.99
C ASN A 776 -4.10 20.13 -13.68
N ALA A 777 -4.21 19.80 -12.40
CA ALA A 777 -4.54 18.44 -11.93
C ALA A 777 -6.05 18.27 -11.78
N TYR A 778 -6.66 19.21 -11.05
CA TYR A 778 -8.09 19.27 -10.79
C TYR A 778 -8.59 20.70 -11.01
N ASN A 779 -9.78 20.82 -11.58
CA ASN A 779 -10.49 22.08 -11.76
C ASN A 779 -11.81 22.07 -10.97
N ILE A 780 -12.43 23.24 -10.82
CA ILE A 780 -13.76 23.40 -10.22
C ILE A 780 -14.78 23.75 -11.29
N LEU A 781 -15.93 23.09 -11.22
CA LEU A 781 -17.11 23.31 -12.04
C LEU A 781 -18.13 24.16 -11.27
N THR A 782 -18.34 25.38 -11.76
CA THR A 782 -19.44 26.25 -11.36
C THR A 782 -20.51 26.20 -12.43
N TYR A 783 -21.76 26.00 -12.05
CA TYR A 783 -22.85 25.85 -13.02
C TYR A 783 -24.14 26.51 -12.61
N SER A 784 -24.90 26.91 -13.63
CA SER A 784 -26.26 27.45 -13.53
C SER A 784 -27.19 26.65 -14.44
N ALA A 785 -28.47 27.03 -14.50
CA ALA A 785 -29.42 26.43 -15.43
C ALA A 785 -28.96 26.51 -16.90
N GLU A 786 -28.28 27.59 -17.29
CA GLU A 786 -27.96 27.88 -18.69
C GLU A 786 -26.46 27.80 -19.05
N SER A 787 -25.56 27.76 -18.08
CA SER A 787 -24.11 27.88 -18.35
C SER A 787 -23.22 27.08 -17.38
N LEU A 788 -22.06 26.64 -17.90
CA LEU A 788 -20.96 26.03 -17.14
C LEU A 788 -19.71 26.92 -17.19
N GLN A 789 -19.06 27.10 -16.05
CA GLN A 789 -17.76 27.76 -15.92
C GLN A 789 -16.77 26.79 -15.26
N VAL A 790 -15.54 26.79 -15.77
CA VAL A 790 -14.41 26.05 -15.21
C VAL A 790 -13.47 27.05 -14.56
N GLU A 791 -13.04 26.74 -13.35
CA GLU A 791 -12.10 27.52 -12.55
C GLU A 791 -10.92 26.64 -12.16
N GLU A 792 -9.71 27.21 -12.17
CA GLU A 792 -8.49 26.47 -11.84
C GLU A 792 -8.30 26.33 -10.33
N LEU A 793 -7.67 25.23 -9.91
CA LEU A 793 -7.10 25.10 -8.57
C LEU A 793 -5.58 25.33 -8.61
N TYR A 794 -4.99 25.43 -7.41
CA TYR A 794 -3.54 25.46 -7.25
C TYR A 794 -2.86 24.23 -7.90
N PRO A 795 -1.60 24.35 -8.36
CA PRO A 795 -0.89 23.25 -8.98
C PRO A 795 -0.72 22.08 -8.00
N MET A 796 -0.77 20.86 -8.52
CA MET A 796 -0.58 19.64 -7.73
C MET A 796 0.37 18.68 -8.45
N LEU A 797 1.21 17.98 -7.71
CA LEU A 797 2.21 17.05 -8.24
C LEU A 797 1.56 15.96 -9.11
N GLU A 798 0.39 15.46 -8.69
CA GLU A 798 -0.36 14.42 -9.39
C GLU A 798 -0.72 14.79 -10.83
N GLY A 799 -1.07 16.06 -11.09
CA GLY A 799 -1.34 16.54 -12.44
C GLY A 799 -0.10 16.50 -13.34
N GLN A 800 1.09 16.72 -12.76
CA GLN A 800 2.34 16.74 -13.51
C GLN A 800 2.76 15.32 -13.88
N VAL A 801 2.63 14.39 -12.92
CA VAL A 801 2.82 12.95 -13.15
C VAL A 801 1.91 12.47 -14.28
N ALA A 802 0.61 12.78 -14.18
CA ALA A 802 -0.36 12.31 -15.17
C ALA A 802 -0.13 12.94 -16.55
N ALA A 803 0.20 14.23 -16.64
CA ALA A 803 0.54 14.90 -17.90
C ALA A 803 1.80 14.31 -18.56
N LEU A 804 2.86 14.05 -17.78
CA LEU A 804 4.06 13.33 -18.24
C LEU A 804 3.71 11.93 -18.76
N SER A 805 2.81 11.23 -18.08
CA SER A 805 2.37 9.88 -18.47
C SER A 805 1.36 9.85 -19.62
N ALA A 806 0.81 10.98 -20.07
CA ALA A 806 -0.25 11.02 -21.11
C ALA A 806 0.25 10.62 -22.51
N GLY A 807 1.56 10.65 -22.75
CA GLY A 807 2.19 10.37 -24.04
C GLY A 807 1.94 11.45 -25.11
N VAL A 808 1.60 12.66 -24.69
CA VAL A 808 1.27 13.80 -25.59
C VAL A 808 2.38 14.84 -25.67
N LEU A 809 3.27 14.88 -24.67
CA LEU A 809 4.38 15.83 -24.61
C LEU A 809 5.53 15.36 -25.50
N THR A 810 6.17 16.30 -26.19
CA THR A 810 7.48 16.05 -26.80
C THR A 810 8.57 16.00 -25.73
N PRO A 811 9.75 15.42 -26.01
CA PRO A 811 10.87 15.41 -25.06
C PRO A 811 11.23 16.81 -24.52
N ALA A 812 11.23 17.84 -25.38
CA ALA A 812 11.49 19.21 -24.98
C ALA A 812 10.40 19.78 -24.04
N GLN A 813 9.13 19.45 -24.28
CA GLN A 813 8.04 19.86 -23.40
C GLN A 813 8.10 19.16 -22.03
N ALA A 814 8.48 17.87 -22.01
CA ALA A 814 8.67 17.13 -20.76
C ALA A 814 9.82 17.72 -19.92
N VAL A 815 10.96 18.06 -20.55
CA VAL A 815 12.07 18.76 -19.89
C VAL A 815 11.60 20.10 -19.31
N ASN A 816 10.91 20.92 -20.12
CA ASN A 816 10.41 22.22 -19.65
C ASN A 816 9.42 22.08 -18.48
N LEU A 817 8.54 21.08 -18.49
CA LEU A 817 7.65 20.80 -17.37
C LEU A 817 8.43 20.44 -16.10
N LEU A 818 9.49 19.64 -16.22
CA LEU A 818 10.35 19.27 -15.09
C LEU A 818 11.17 20.47 -14.58
N ASP A 819 11.70 21.32 -15.47
CA ASP A 819 12.36 22.57 -15.11
C ASP A 819 11.44 23.42 -14.19
N ASN A 820 10.18 23.62 -14.62
CA ASN A 820 9.20 24.39 -13.87
C ASN A 820 8.75 23.69 -12.58
N LEU A 821 8.61 22.36 -12.59
CA LEU A 821 8.26 21.59 -11.40
C LEU A 821 9.33 21.73 -10.31
N PHE A 822 10.61 21.59 -10.66
CA PHE A 822 11.72 21.78 -9.71
C PHE A 822 11.89 23.23 -9.24
N ALA A 823 11.39 24.21 -10.01
CA ALA A 823 11.34 25.62 -9.62
C ALA A 823 10.08 26.00 -8.82
N SER A 824 9.10 25.10 -8.71
CA SER A 824 7.81 25.37 -8.07
C SER A 824 7.86 25.29 -6.54
N GLU A 825 6.85 25.87 -5.89
CA GLU A 825 6.65 25.79 -4.44
C GLU A 825 6.34 24.37 -3.92
N MET A 826 6.10 23.40 -4.82
CA MET A 826 5.96 22.00 -4.42
C MET A 826 7.32 21.35 -4.11
N TYR A 827 8.44 21.89 -4.62
CA TYR A 827 9.76 21.37 -4.30
C TYR A 827 10.17 21.74 -2.87
N ARG A 828 10.51 20.74 -2.07
CA ARG A 828 10.90 20.84 -0.68
C ARG A 828 12.40 20.56 -0.53
N GLU A 829 13.17 21.62 -0.31
CA GLU A 829 14.64 21.60 -0.36
C GLU A 829 15.29 20.71 0.71
N ASP A 830 14.79 20.69 1.95
CA ASP A 830 15.38 19.92 3.06
C ASP A 830 15.30 18.40 2.86
N GLN A 831 14.39 17.95 2.00
CA GLN A 831 14.19 16.55 1.65
C GLN A 831 14.52 16.26 0.18
N HIS A 832 14.95 17.27 -0.59
CA HIS A 832 15.22 17.18 -2.02
C HIS A 832 14.11 16.50 -2.84
N SER A 833 12.85 16.75 -2.51
CA SER A 833 11.71 16.06 -3.13
C SER A 833 10.45 16.94 -3.19
N PHE A 834 9.30 16.36 -3.51
CA PHE A 834 8.08 17.12 -3.83
C PHE A 834 6.93 16.85 -2.87
N MET A 835 6.28 17.92 -2.43
CA MET A 835 4.97 17.89 -1.77
C MET A 835 3.87 17.66 -2.81
N LEU A 836 2.69 17.21 -2.37
CA LEU A 836 1.56 16.99 -3.28
C LEU A 836 1.00 18.30 -3.87
N TYR A 837 1.11 19.39 -3.12
CA TYR A 837 0.67 20.73 -3.46
C TYR A 837 1.45 21.75 -2.61
N PRO A 838 1.47 23.04 -2.99
CA PRO A 838 2.17 24.08 -2.23
C PRO A 838 1.76 24.14 -0.76
N ASP A 839 2.75 24.42 0.10
CA ASP A 839 2.54 24.68 1.53
C ASP A 839 1.99 26.09 1.71
N ARG A 840 0.71 26.22 2.10
CA ARG A 840 -0.03 27.49 2.10
C ARG A 840 -0.18 28.05 3.51
N ASP A 841 -0.11 29.37 3.62
CA ASP A 841 -0.46 30.08 4.84
C ASP A 841 -1.98 30.01 5.07
N LEU A 842 -2.38 29.44 6.21
CA LEU A 842 -3.77 29.39 6.64
C LEU A 842 -4.10 30.56 7.56
N SER A 843 -5.33 31.06 7.50
CA SER A 843 -5.83 32.08 8.42
C SER A 843 -5.73 31.59 9.86
N ALA A 844 -5.02 32.35 10.70
CA ALA A 844 -4.98 32.11 12.14
C ALA A 844 -6.39 32.16 12.74
N PHE A 845 -6.60 31.49 13.87
CA PHE A 845 -7.91 31.30 14.50
C PHE A 845 -8.75 32.58 14.59
N MET A 846 -8.15 33.69 15.06
CA MET A 846 -8.85 34.97 15.22
C MET A 846 -9.27 35.62 13.89
N ASN A 847 -8.56 35.34 12.80
CA ASN A 847 -8.82 35.93 11.49
C ASN A 847 -9.78 35.07 10.64
N LYS A 848 -9.97 33.79 10.99
CA LYS A 848 -10.76 32.84 10.19
C LYS A 848 -12.25 33.17 10.16
N ASN A 849 -12.79 33.68 11.25
CA ASN A 849 -14.21 34.02 11.39
C ASN A 849 -14.29 35.46 11.87
N SER A 850 -14.14 36.43 10.96
CA SER A 850 -14.16 37.85 11.30
C SER A 850 -14.89 38.61 10.21
N LEU A 851 -15.87 39.42 10.62
CA LEU A 851 -16.63 40.29 9.74
C LEU A 851 -16.44 41.75 10.14
N THR A 852 -16.36 42.60 9.12
CA THR A 852 -16.26 44.04 9.28
C THR A 852 -17.63 44.69 9.52
N ASP A 853 -17.64 45.88 10.13
CA ASP A 853 -18.85 46.72 10.23
C ASP A 853 -19.54 46.90 8.87
N ALA A 854 -18.76 47.06 7.79
CA ALA A 854 -19.30 47.26 6.44
C ALA A 854 -20.08 46.03 5.94
N GLN A 855 -19.57 44.83 6.19
CA GLN A 855 -20.24 43.57 5.83
C GLN A 855 -21.54 43.37 6.61
N ILE A 856 -21.55 43.67 7.91
CA ILE A 856 -22.77 43.57 8.74
C ILE A 856 -23.82 44.61 8.33
N ASN A 857 -23.40 45.85 8.07
CA ASN A 857 -24.33 46.92 7.66
C ASN A 857 -24.89 46.71 6.24
N ALA A 858 -24.22 45.93 5.39
CA ALA A 858 -24.71 45.55 4.06
C ALA A 858 -25.86 44.53 4.11
N VAL A 859 -26.08 43.86 5.25
CA VAL A 859 -27.13 42.84 5.44
C VAL A 859 -28.06 43.28 6.59
N PRO A 860 -29.17 44.01 6.29
CA PRO A 860 -29.99 44.67 7.31
C PRO A 860 -30.55 43.75 8.39
N VAL A 861 -30.95 42.53 8.03
CA VAL A 861 -31.40 41.51 8.99
C VAL A 861 -30.35 41.21 10.07
N LEU A 862 -29.05 41.09 9.74
CA LEU A 862 -28.00 40.82 10.71
C LEU A 862 -27.82 42.00 11.70
N SER A 863 -27.87 43.22 11.18
CA SER A 863 -27.84 44.44 12.01
C SER A 863 -29.04 44.51 12.96
N SER A 864 -30.23 44.13 12.47
CA SER A 864 -31.47 44.05 13.27
C SER A 864 -31.36 43.00 14.37
N MET A 865 -30.88 41.79 14.05
CA MET A 865 -30.66 40.72 15.01
C MET A 865 -29.69 41.14 16.13
N LEU A 866 -28.55 41.74 15.78
CA LEU A 866 -27.58 42.25 16.74
C LEU A 866 -28.18 43.32 17.66
N SER A 867 -28.99 44.24 17.11
CA SER A 867 -29.66 45.27 17.92
C SER A 867 -30.69 44.70 18.91
N LYS A 868 -31.25 43.52 18.63
CA LYS A 868 -32.16 42.77 19.50
C LYS A 868 -31.42 41.83 20.46
N GLY A 869 -30.10 41.76 20.40
CA GLY A 869 -29.28 40.81 21.16
C GLY A 869 -29.41 39.36 20.70
N ASP A 870 -29.90 39.12 19.48
CA ASP A 870 -30.04 37.78 18.90
C ASP A 870 -28.73 37.33 18.25
N GLN A 871 -28.03 36.44 18.93
CA GLN A 871 -26.68 35.98 18.54
C GLN A 871 -26.67 34.65 17.78
N ARG A 872 -27.84 34.16 17.35
CA ARG A 872 -27.96 32.83 16.74
C ARG A 872 -27.25 32.68 15.40
N LEU A 873 -27.02 33.78 14.67
CA LEU A 873 -26.27 33.79 13.41
C LEU A 873 -24.92 34.51 13.54
N VAL A 874 -24.89 35.69 14.15
CA VAL A 874 -23.68 36.51 14.33
C VAL A 874 -23.65 37.07 15.74
N ASN A 875 -22.47 37.14 16.36
CA ASN A 875 -22.24 37.84 17.62
C ASN A 875 -21.16 38.93 17.46
N ALA A 876 -21.08 39.83 18.44
CA ALA A 876 -20.06 40.88 18.52
C ALA A 876 -19.15 40.64 19.73
N ASP A 877 -17.84 40.86 19.57
CA ASP A 877 -16.87 40.77 20.65
C ASP A 877 -16.71 42.10 21.43
N GLU A 878 -15.88 42.11 22.47
CA GLU A 878 -15.62 43.31 23.29
C GLU A 878 -14.89 44.43 22.52
N GLN A 879 -14.29 44.13 21.36
CA GLN A 879 -13.59 45.08 20.49
C GLN A 879 -14.48 45.61 19.36
N GLY A 880 -15.73 45.15 19.28
CA GLY A 880 -16.69 45.52 18.23
C GLY A 880 -16.46 44.81 16.91
N GLN A 881 -15.71 43.70 16.88
CA GLN A 881 -15.65 42.81 15.72
C GLN A 881 -16.83 41.85 15.75
N PHE A 882 -17.23 41.36 14.57
CA PHE A 882 -18.35 40.44 14.43
C PHE A 882 -17.88 39.07 13.97
N HIS A 883 -18.60 38.03 14.41
CA HIS A 883 -18.27 36.64 14.13
C HIS A 883 -19.54 35.86 13.85
N PHE A 884 -19.53 34.98 12.85
CA PHE A 884 -20.58 33.97 12.71
C PHE A 884 -20.60 33.07 13.94
N HIS A 885 -21.79 32.61 14.33
CA HIS A 885 -21.97 31.78 15.51
C HIS A 885 -21.24 30.44 15.37
N ALA A 886 -20.60 29.96 16.45
CA ALA A 886 -19.70 28.81 16.41
C ALA A 886 -20.39 27.46 16.10
N SER A 887 -21.72 27.39 16.17
CA SER A 887 -22.49 26.19 15.77
C SER A 887 -22.72 26.07 14.27
N LEU A 888 -22.33 27.08 13.48
CA LEU A 888 -22.45 27.06 12.03
C LEU A 888 -21.22 26.38 11.46
N GLU A 889 -21.33 25.08 11.17
CA GLU A 889 -20.21 24.30 10.62
C GLU A 889 -20.04 24.56 9.12
N ASN A 890 -21.14 24.73 8.38
CA ASN A 890 -21.18 24.97 6.95
C ASN A 890 -22.51 25.63 6.52
N SER A 891 -22.69 25.84 5.21
CA SER A 891 -23.90 26.47 4.65
C SER A 891 -25.18 25.67 4.91
N GLY A 892 -25.11 24.34 5.08
CA GLY A 892 -26.26 23.51 5.47
C GLY A 892 -26.76 23.83 6.86
N TYR A 893 -25.85 23.99 7.83
CA TYR A 893 -26.18 24.42 9.19
C TYR A 893 -26.73 25.84 9.22
N LEU A 894 -26.14 26.74 8.43
CA LEU A 894 -26.66 28.09 8.24
C LEU A 894 -28.08 28.08 7.70
N LYS A 895 -28.36 27.32 6.64
CA LYS A 895 -29.70 27.18 6.05
C LYS A 895 -30.71 26.61 7.04
N ALA A 896 -30.33 25.58 7.79
CA ALA A 896 -31.19 25.00 8.83
C ALA A 896 -31.51 26.02 9.92
N GLN A 897 -30.52 26.82 10.33
CA GLN A 897 -30.71 27.87 11.33
C GLN A 897 -31.58 29.03 10.79
N ILE A 898 -31.34 29.47 9.56
CA ILE A 898 -32.18 30.45 8.85
C ILE A 898 -33.63 29.95 8.77
N GLN A 899 -33.84 28.68 8.43
CA GLN A 899 -35.18 28.11 8.32
C GLN A 899 -35.96 28.17 9.64
N GLN A 900 -35.28 27.98 10.79
CA GLN A 900 -35.90 28.14 12.11
C GLN A 900 -36.23 29.62 12.41
N LEU A 901 -35.40 30.56 11.95
CA LEU A 901 -35.55 32.00 12.19
C LEU A 901 -36.64 32.67 11.35
N ARG A 902 -36.98 32.11 10.17
CA ARG A 902 -38.00 32.67 9.25
C ARG A 902 -39.34 32.96 9.93
N GLY A 903 -39.75 32.12 10.88
CA GLY A 903 -40.99 32.33 11.64
C GLY A 903 -40.95 33.51 12.61
N GLU A 904 -39.77 33.82 13.16
CA GLU A 904 -39.56 34.91 14.13
C GLU A 904 -39.22 36.25 13.45
N TYR A 905 -38.71 36.21 12.22
CA TYR A 905 -38.34 37.34 11.39
C TYR A 905 -39.15 37.37 10.08
N ALA A 906 -40.48 37.30 10.20
CA ALA A 906 -41.41 37.17 9.06
C ALA A 906 -41.39 38.36 8.08
N ASP A 907 -40.88 39.52 8.51
CA ASP A 907 -40.76 40.73 7.68
C ASP A 907 -39.49 40.75 6.80
N VAL A 908 -38.60 39.76 6.94
CA VAL A 908 -37.35 39.65 6.17
C VAL A 908 -37.61 38.89 4.87
N GLY A 909 -37.28 39.53 3.73
CA GLY A 909 -37.43 38.95 2.40
C GLY A 909 -36.38 37.86 2.10
N GLU A 910 -36.66 37.04 1.09
CA GLU A 910 -35.75 35.96 0.66
C GLU A 910 -34.35 36.46 0.30
N GLU A 911 -34.28 37.61 -0.38
CA GLU A 911 -33.02 38.24 -0.82
C GLU A 911 -32.07 38.54 0.34
N GLU A 912 -32.58 38.88 1.52
CA GLU A 912 -31.75 39.13 2.71
C GLU A 912 -31.20 37.83 3.32
N TRP A 913 -31.95 36.72 3.25
CA TRP A 913 -31.46 35.41 3.66
C TRP A 913 -30.38 34.89 2.71
N GLU A 914 -30.58 35.05 1.41
CA GLU A 914 -29.58 34.73 0.39
C GLU A 914 -28.31 35.59 0.56
N ALA A 915 -28.43 36.86 0.96
CA ALA A 915 -27.29 37.72 1.26
C ALA A 915 -26.49 37.23 2.48
N ILE A 916 -27.12 36.65 3.49
CA ILE A 916 -26.40 36.00 4.62
C ILE A 916 -25.63 34.78 4.12
N GLU A 917 -26.23 33.93 3.28
CA GLU A 917 -25.53 32.78 2.71
C GLU A 917 -24.32 33.20 1.85
N ALA A 918 -24.48 34.25 1.03
CA ALA A 918 -23.40 34.81 0.24
C ALA A 918 -22.29 35.40 1.12
N LEU A 919 -22.63 36.11 2.21
CA LEU A 919 -21.66 36.64 3.16
C LEU A 919 -20.92 35.53 3.92
N TYR A 920 -21.62 34.46 4.29
CA TYR A 920 -21.00 33.28 4.90
C TYR A 920 -20.00 32.61 3.95
N GLU A 921 -20.36 32.50 2.67
CA GLU A 921 -19.46 31.99 1.64
C GLU A 921 -18.28 32.94 1.38
N ASP A 922 -18.47 34.25 1.41
CA ASP A 922 -17.39 35.25 1.26
C ASP A 922 -16.35 35.15 2.40
N VAL A 923 -16.82 34.94 3.64
CA VAL A 923 -15.94 34.81 4.81
C VAL A 923 -15.15 33.50 4.81
N PHE A 924 -15.78 32.38 4.47
CA PHE A 924 -15.16 31.05 4.61
C PHE A 924 -14.64 30.43 3.30
N ASN A 925 -15.11 30.91 2.15
CA ASN A 925 -14.75 30.42 0.81
C ASN A 925 -14.81 28.89 0.68
N HIS A 926 -15.93 28.29 1.12
CA HIS A 926 -16.08 26.83 1.14
C HIS A 926 -16.13 26.22 -0.27
N LYS A 927 -16.46 26.98 -1.31
CA LYS A 927 -16.35 26.52 -2.71
C LYS A 927 -14.93 26.13 -3.10
N ALA A 928 -13.92 26.77 -2.54
CA ALA A 928 -12.51 26.45 -2.77
C ALA A 928 -11.98 25.34 -1.83
N PHE A 929 -12.81 24.82 -0.93
CA PHE A 929 -12.43 23.74 -0.02
C PHE A 929 -12.35 22.41 -0.76
N THR A 930 -11.13 21.95 -1.02
CA THR A 930 -10.84 20.70 -1.71
C THR A 930 -10.91 19.49 -0.78
N GLY A 931 -10.83 19.67 0.53
CA GLY A 931 -10.90 18.61 1.54
C GLY A 931 -9.93 18.86 2.70
N ARG A 932 -9.72 17.82 3.50
CA ARG A 932 -8.79 17.87 4.66
C ARG A 932 -7.33 18.14 4.28
N SER A 933 -6.96 17.88 3.03
CA SER A 933 -5.66 18.18 2.41
C SER A 933 -5.09 19.55 2.78
N GLY A 934 -5.90 20.61 2.57
CA GLY A 934 -5.52 21.99 2.85
C GLY A 934 -5.64 22.40 4.33
N THR A 935 -5.99 21.50 5.24
CA THR A 935 -6.29 21.81 6.64
C THR A 935 -5.66 20.84 7.65
N MET A 936 -4.78 19.94 7.20
CA MET A 936 -4.00 19.02 8.04
C MET A 936 -2.50 19.14 7.71
N PHE A 937 -1.62 18.74 8.66
CA PHE A 937 -0.16 18.97 8.59
C PHE A 937 0.68 17.68 8.63
N GLY A 938 0.07 16.56 8.23
CA GLY A 938 0.68 15.24 8.10
C GLY A 938 -0.09 14.42 7.06
N TYR A 939 0.30 13.17 6.82
CA TYR A 939 -0.28 12.33 5.76
C TYR A 939 -0.19 13.01 4.38
N GLU A 940 -1.30 13.23 3.69
CA GLU A 940 -1.33 13.96 2.42
C GLU A 940 -1.23 15.48 2.59
N GLY A 941 -1.29 16.03 3.82
CA GLY A 941 -1.53 17.45 4.15
C GLY A 941 -0.41 18.44 3.78
N LEU A 942 -0.60 19.70 4.21
CA LEU A 942 0.33 20.80 3.96
C LEU A 942 1.74 20.52 4.52
N GLY A 943 2.77 20.87 3.74
CA GLY A 943 4.17 20.67 4.10
C GLY A 943 4.65 19.22 4.03
N CYS A 944 3.80 18.27 3.62
CA CYS A 944 4.09 16.85 3.65
C CYS A 944 4.45 16.29 2.26
N ILE A 945 5.50 15.46 2.22
CA ILE A 945 5.82 14.65 1.05
C ILE A 945 5.08 13.32 1.16
N TYR A 946 4.37 12.92 0.10
CA TYR A 946 3.73 11.61 0.02
C TYR A 946 4.45 10.74 -1.02
N TRP A 947 5.26 9.79 -0.55
CA TRP A 947 6.31 9.15 -1.34
C TRP A 947 5.82 8.35 -2.53
N HIS A 948 4.61 7.76 -2.44
CA HIS A 948 4.02 7.04 -3.58
C HIS A 948 3.84 7.95 -4.81
N MET A 949 3.47 9.22 -4.65
CA MET A 949 3.33 10.14 -5.79
C MET A 949 4.69 10.56 -6.36
N VAL A 950 5.73 10.66 -5.51
CA VAL A 950 7.10 10.90 -5.95
C VAL A 950 7.64 9.71 -6.76
N SER A 951 7.38 8.47 -6.34
CA SER A 951 7.81 7.30 -7.12
C SER A 951 6.99 7.11 -8.41
N LYS A 952 5.74 7.60 -8.47
CA LYS A 952 5.02 7.75 -9.75
C LYS A 952 5.66 8.79 -10.67
N LEU A 953 6.13 9.92 -10.13
CA LEU A 953 6.92 10.90 -10.90
C LEU A 953 8.20 10.25 -11.43
N LEU A 954 8.91 9.48 -10.60
CA LEU A 954 10.11 8.76 -11.01
C LEU A 954 9.83 7.85 -12.23
N LEU A 955 8.75 7.06 -12.17
CA LEU A 955 8.31 6.21 -13.29
C LEU A 955 7.92 7.04 -14.52
N ALA A 956 7.15 8.12 -14.36
CA ALA A 956 6.73 8.96 -15.47
C ALA A 956 7.92 9.63 -16.18
N VAL A 957 8.93 10.09 -15.42
CA VAL A 957 10.18 10.64 -15.98
C VAL A 957 10.95 9.56 -16.73
N GLN A 958 11.01 8.34 -16.19
CA GLN A 958 11.65 7.21 -16.87
C GLN A 958 10.95 6.86 -18.19
N GLU A 959 9.61 6.80 -18.22
CA GLU A 959 8.85 6.56 -19.45
C GLU A 959 9.11 7.66 -20.50
N ASN A 960 9.19 8.93 -20.09
CA ASN A 960 9.54 10.05 -20.99
C ASN A 960 10.99 9.94 -21.51
N TYR A 961 11.93 9.54 -20.66
CA TYR A 961 13.30 9.26 -21.08
C TYR A 961 13.34 8.15 -22.15
N LEU A 962 12.62 7.05 -21.93
CA LEU A 962 12.56 5.95 -22.91
C LEU A 962 11.98 6.42 -24.24
N ALA A 963 10.88 7.20 -24.20
CA ALA A 963 10.28 7.76 -25.40
C ALA A 963 11.21 8.74 -26.14
N ALA A 964 11.92 9.60 -25.40
CA ALA A 964 12.90 10.52 -25.99
C ALA A 964 14.08 9.76 -26.62
N ARG A 965 14.54 8.69 -25.97
CA ARG A 965 15.63 7.83 -26.46
C ARG A 965 15.28 7.12 -27.76
N GLU A 966 14.05 6.60 -27.89
CA GLU A 966 13.58 5.97 -29.13
C GLU A 966 13.57 6.95 -30.31
N LEU A 967 13.34 8.24 -30.04
CA LEU A 967 13.38 9.29 -31.06
C LEU A 967 14.81 9.73 -31.39
N ASP A 968 15.61 10.06 -30.38
CA ASP A 968 17.01 10.47 -30.50
C ASP A 968 17.74 10.25 -29.16
N ALA A 969 18.52 9.17 -29.11
CA ALA A 969 19.27 8.76 -27.93
C ALA A 969 20.38 9.75 -27.52
N ASP A 970 20.88 10.57 -28.44
CA ASP A 970 22.00 11.48 -28.21
C ASP A 970 21.56 12.94 -28.02
N SER A 971 20.25 13.21 -28.10
CA SER A 971 19.67 14.55 -27.91
C SER A 971 19.91 15.12 -26.51
N GLU A 972 19.95 16.45 -26.42
CA GLU A 972 20.07 17.17 -25.15
C GLU A 972 18.90 16.84 -24.22
N GLU A 973 17.69 16.70 -24.78
CA GLU A 973 16.48 16.36 -24.04
C GLU A 973 16.57 14.97 -23.41
N THR A 974 17.02 13.95 -24.14
CA THR A 974 17.21 12.59 -23.60
C THR A 974 18.20 12.59 -22.44
N GLN A 975 19.31 13.34 -22.55
CA GLN A 975 20.30 13.46 -21.49
C GLN A 975 19.72 14.16 -20.23
N LYS A 976 19.00 15.26 -20.41
CA LYS A 976 18.32 15.99 -19.32
C LYS A 976 17.25 15.15 -18.64
N LEU A 977 16.47 14.37 -19.38
CA LEU A 977 15.45 13.47 -18.78
C LEU A 977 16.11 12.40 -17.92
N ALA A 978 17.25 11.86 -18.34
CA ALA A 978 18.04 10.95 -17.51
C ALA A 978 18.60 11.65 -16.25
N GLU A 979 19.06 12.91 -16.35
CA GLU A 979 19.46 13.70 -15.17
C GLU A 979 18.28 13.92 -14.21
N TYR A 980 17.10 14.23 -14.74
CA TYR A 980 15.90 14.41 -13.94
C TYR A 980 15.45 13.14 -13.25
N TYR A 981 15.58 11.98 -13.90
CA TYR A 981 15.33 10.68 -13.29
C TYR A 981 16.13 10.52 -11.99
N TYR A 982 17.45 10.74 -12.04
CA TYR A 982 18.30 10.64 -10.84
C TYR A 982 18.06 11.77 -9.84
N ARG A 983 17.69 12.97 -10.30
CA ARG A 983 17.37 14.09 -9.40
C ARG A 983 16.10 13.79 -8.58
N VAL A 984 15.10 13.14 -9.16
CA VAL A 984 13.92 12.64 -8.43
C VAL A 984 14.30 11.49 -7.51
N ARG A 985 15.05 10.50 -8.01
CA ARG A 985 15.52 9.32 -7.26
C ARG A 985 16.33 9.69 -6.01
N ALA A 986 17.20 10.70 -6.11
CA ALA A 986 18.01 11.18 -4.98
C ALA A 986 17.17 11.67 -3.78
N GLY A 987 15.91 12.06 -4.01
CA GLY A 987 14.97 12.41 -2.94
C GLY A 987 14.40 11.19 -2.18
N ILE A 988 14.52 9.98 -2.72
CA ILE A 988 14.00 8.75 -2.11
C ILE A 988 14.93 8.24 -1.00
N GLY A 989 14.34 7.62 0.02
CA GLY A 989 14.95 7.25 1.29
C GLY A 989 16.34 6.66 1.21
N PHE A 990 16.57 5.61 0.40
CA PHE A 990 17.84 4.88 0.38
C PHE A 990 19.06 5.70 -0.08
N ASN A 991 18.84 6.89 -0.65
CA ASN A 991 19.89 7.84 -1.04
C ASN A 991 20.19 8.87 0.08
N LYS A 992 19.62 8.71 1.28
CA LYS A 992 19.70 9.67 2.39
C LYS A 992 20.39 9.08 3.61
N THR A 993 20.89 9.96 4.45
CA THR A 993 21.34 9.60 5.80
C THR A 993 20.14 9.23 6.68
N PRO A 994 20.32 8.38 7.71
CA PRO A 994 19.24 8.06 8.65
C PRO A 994 18.65 9.30 9.32
N GLU A 995 19.46 10.33 9.61
CA GLU A 995 19.00 11.58 10.22
C GLU A 995 18.10 12.40 9.29
N ASN A 996 18.47 12.56 8.01
CA ASN A 996 17.65 13.28 7.05
C ASN A 996 16.34 12.55 6.74
N TYR A 997 16.39 11.22 6.60
CA TYR A 997 15.21 10.40 6.35
C TYR A 997 14.31 10.26 7.60
N GLY A 998 14.93 10.17 8.77
CA GLY A 998 14.29 9.97 10.07
C GLY A 998 13.90 8.52 10.38
N ALA A 999 14.48 7.54 9.69
CA ALA A 999 14.30 6.10 9.91
C ALA A 999 15.46 5.31 9.25
N PHE A 1000 15.32 3.99 9.11
CA PHE A 1000 16.19 3.18 8.23
C PHE A 1000 16.00 3.63 6.76
N PRO A 1001 17.03 4.18 6.09
CA PRO A 1001 16.89 4.71 4.72
C PRO A 1001 16.42 3.67 3.69
N THR A 1002 16.76 2.40 3.90
CA THR A 1002 16.38 1.30 3.01
C THR A 1002 14.92 0.85 3.14
N ASP A 1003 14.19 1.32 4.16
CA ASP A 1003 12.78 0.95 4.36
C ASP A 1003 11.84 1.97 3.72
N PRO A 1004 10.80 1.54 3.00
CA PRO A 1004 9.78 2.44 2.47
C PRO A 1004 8.79 2.89 3.56
N TYR A 1005 8.34 4.14 3.45
CA TYR A 1005 7.36 4.79 4.33
C TYR A 1005 6.36 5.58 3.48
N SER A 1006 5.14 5.80 3.97
CA SER A 1006 4.12 6.48 3.15
C SER A 1006 4.38 7.97 2.96
N HIS A 1007 4.83 8.67 4.01
CA HIS A 1007 4.96 10.12 3.96
C HIS A 1007 6.02 10.66 4.94
N THR A 1008 6.48 11.89 4.69
CA THR A 1008 7.38 12.64 5.59
C THR A 1008 6.83 14.06 5.79
N PRO A 1009 6.25 14.38 6.96
CA PRO A 1009 5.71 15.70 7.23
C PRO A 1009 6.82 16.74 7.46
N LYS A 1010 6.45 18.01 7.56
CA LYS A 1010 7.42 19.10 7.78
C LYS A 1010 8.13 19.03 9.14
N HIS A 1011 7.46 18.45 10.13
CA HIS A 1011 7.88 18.47 11.53
C HIS A 1011 8.43 17.13 12.06
N ALA A 1012 8.50 16.09 11.22
CA ALA A 1012 9.00 14.77 11.61
C ALA A 1012 9.66 14.04 10.43
N GLY A 1013 10.39 12.97 10.75
CA GLY A 1013 10.94 12.05 9.76
C GLY A 1013 9.89 11.16 9.09
N ALA A 1014 10.34 10.15 8.36
CA ALA A 1014 9.49 9.18 7.67
C ALA A 1014 8.42 8.53 8.59
N GLN A 1015 7.17 8.49 8.11
CA GLN A 1015 6.00 8.01 8.84
C GLN A 1015 5.27 6.89 8.08
N GLN A 1016 4.71 5.96 8.86
CA GLN A 1016 3.97 4.78 8.40
C GLN A 1016 4.83 3.78 7.59
N PRO A 1017 5.58 2.87 8.27
CA PRO A 1017 6.50 1.95 7.61
C PRO A 1017 5.79 0.91 6.73
N GLY A 1018 6.51 0.37 5.74
CA GLY A 1018 6.22 -0.90 5.08
C GLY A 1018 5.32 -0.80 3.85
N MET A 1019 4.09 -1.28 3.95
CA MET A 1019 3.18 -1.58 2.83
C MET A 1019 2.55 -0.33 2.17
N THR A 1020 3.37 0.55 1.62
CA THR A 1020 2.98 1.69 0.77
C THR A 1020 2.96 1.29 -0.71
N GLY A 1021 2.10 1.91 -1.52
CA GLY A 1021 2.06 1.69 -2.98
C GLY A 1021 3.32 2.21 -3.72
N GLN A 1022 4.14 3.01 -3.05
CA GLN A 1022 5.44 3.48 -3.53
C GLN A 1022 6.31 2.33 -4.08
N VAL A 1023 6.34 1.21 -3.36
CA VAL A 1023 7.26 0.11 -3.62
C VAL A 1023 7.09 -0.52 -5.01
N LYS A 1024 5.86 -0.56 -5.53
CA LYS A 1024 5.59 -1.17 -6.84
C LYS A 1024 6.19 -0.33 -7.96
N GLU A 1025 6.16 0.99 -7.82
CA GLU A 1025 6.71 1.91 -8.82
C GLU A 1025 8.23 1.72 -8.88
N GLU A 1026 8.87 1.58 -7.73
CA GLU A 1026 10.32 1.43 -7.62
C GLU A 1026 10.84 0.06 -8.08
N VAL A 1027 10.04 -1.01 -7.91
CA VAL A 1027 10.35 -2.31 -8.52
C VAL A 1027 10.34 -2.19 -10.05
N ILE A 1028 9.32 -1.54 -10.63
CA ILE A 1028 9.22 -1.34 -12.09
C ILE A 1028 10.39 -0.49 -12.59
N THR A 1029 10.67 0.65 -11.94
CA THR A 1029 11.75 1.53 -12.38
C THR A 1029 13.12 0.87 -12.25
N ARG A 1030 13.33 0.03 -11.22
CA ARG A 1030 14.59 -0.69 -11.04
C ARG A 1030 14.86 -1.69 -12.15
N PHE A 1031 13.84 -2.42 -12.64
CA PHE A 1031 14.05 -3.33 -13.78
C PHE A 1031 14.42 -2.59 -15.06
N VAL A 1032 13.85 -1.40 -15.28
CA VAL A 1032 14.20 -0.55 -16.43
C VAL A 1032 15.58 0.10 -16.25
N GLU A 1033 15.98 0.49 -15.03
CA GLU A 1033 17.37 0.92 -14.74
C GLU A 1033 18.36 -0.16 -15.14
N LEU A 1034 18.09 -1.41 -14.74
CA LEU A 1034 18.86 -2.59 -15.13
C LEU A 1034 18.78 -2.90 -16.64
N GLY A 1035 17.97 -2.16 -17.40
CA GLY A 1035 17.86 -2.29 -18.85
C GLY A 1035 16.97 -3.44 -19.32
N ILE A 1036 16.14 -4.03 -18.45
CA ILE A 1036 15.20 -5.09 -18.83
C ILE A 1036 13.99 -4.48 -19.52
N LEU A 1037 13.92 -4.65 -20.84
CA LEU A 1037 12.81 -4.23 -21.68
C LEU A 1037 12.18 -5.47 -22.33
N VAL A 1038 10.85 -5.47 -22.43
CA VAL A 1038 10.12 -6.54 -23.12
C VAL A 1038 9.26 -5.93 -24.21
N GLU A 1039 9.49 -6.40 -25.44
CA GLU A 1039 8.80 -5.97 -26.65
C GLU A 1039 8.53 -7.22 -27.50
N GLU A 1040 7.31 -7.39 -28.00
CA GLU A 1040 6.93 -8.54 -28.84
C GLU A 1040 7.27 -9.93 -28.23
N GLY A 1041 7.21 -10.04 -26.89
CA GLY A 1041 7.57 -11.25 -26.15
C GLY A 1041 9.07 -11.54 -26.08
N GLU A 1042 9.93 -10.59 -26.44
CA GLU A 1042 11.39 -10.71 -26.43
C GLU A 1042 12.02 -9.88 -25.31
N ILE A 1043 12.95 -10.47 -24.54
CA ILE A 1043 13.74 -9.74 -23.54
C ILE A 1043 14.88 -9.03 -24.26
N ARG A 1044 14.89 -7.70 -24.17
CA ARG A 1044 15.97 -6.83 -24.65
C ARG A 1044 16.68 -6.18 -23.46
N ILE A 1045 18.01 -6.12 -23.55
CA ILE A 1045 18.89 -5.54 -22.53
C ILE A 1045 19.46 -4.21 -23.03
N ASP A 1046 19.08 -3.10 -22.40
CA ASP A 1046 19.54 -1.75 -22.74
C ASP A 1046 19.70 -0.84 -21.49
N PRO A 1047 20.77 -1.02 -20.71
CA PRO A 1047 20.94 -0.45 -19.36
C PRO A 1047 21.51 0.98 -19.36
N ARG A 1048 20.97 1.88 -20.20
CA ARG A 1048 21.48 3.27 -20.30
C ARG A 1048 21.18 4.17 -19.09
N LEU A 1049 20.29 3.72 -18.21
CA LEU A 1049 20.05 4.29 -16.88
C LEU A 1049 20.74 3.47 -15.76
N LEU A 1050 21.70 2.63 -16.09
CA LEU A 1050 22.52 1.95 -15.09
C LEU A 1050 23.84 2.69 -14.96
N HIS A 1051 24.22 3.05 -13.74
CA HIS A 1051 25.52 3.66 -13.50
C HIS A 1051 26.63 2.64 -13.47
N ARG A 1052 27.79 3.00 -14.02
CA ARG A 1052 28.99 2.16 -13.99
C ARG A 1052 29.46 1.83 -12.57
N HIS A 1053 29.24 2.72 -11.60
CA HIS A 1053 29.66 2.49 -10.22
C HIS A 1053 28.82 1.44 -9.48
N GLU A 1054 27.70 0.97 -10.04
CA GLU A 1054 26.95 -0.16 -9.46
C GLU A 1054 27.64 -1.52 -9.67
N PHE A 1055 28.62 -1.60 -10.57
CA PHE A 1055 29.40 -2.82 -10.77
C PHE A 1055 30.42 -3.02 -9.64
N LEU A 1056 30.56 -4.26 -9.19
CA LEU A 1056 31.41 -4.60 -8.05
C LEU A 1056 32.87 -4.21 -8.26
N THR A 1057 33.49 -3.67 -7.21
CA THR A 1057 34.92 -3.35 -7.19
C THR A 1057 35.79 -4.54 -6.78
N GLU A 1058 35.20 -5.55 -6.16
CA GLU A 1058 35.80 -6.82 -5.73
C GLU A 1058 34.81 -7.97 -5.85
N SER A 1059 35.30 -9.21 -5.93
CA SER A 1059 34.42 -10.38 -6.10
C SER A 1059 33.60 -10.66 -4.85
N ALA A 1060 32.31 -10.98 -5.02
CA ALA A 1060 31.39 -11.28 -3.94
C ALA A 1060 30.54 -12.54 -4.23
N SER A 1061 29.95 -13.12 -3.18
CA SER A 1061 29.03 -14.25 -3.32
C SER A 1061 27.59 -13.75 -3.50
N PHE A 1062 26.93 -14.22 -4.56
CA PHE A 1062 25.52 -14.00 -4.82
C PHE A 1062 24.75 -15.30 -4.59
N SER A 1063 23.89 -15.32 -3.57
CA SER A 1063 23.05 -16.48 -3.27
C SER A 1063 21.60 -16.18 -3.60
N CYS A 1064 20.97 -17.05 -4.38
CA CYS A 1064 19.55 -16.98 -4.73
C CYS A 1064 18.97 -18.39 -4.83
N GLN A 1065 17.64 -18.52 -4.90
CA GLN A 1065 17.00 -19.82 -5.14
C GLN A 1065 16.65 -19.99 -6.62
N SER A 1066 16.87 -21.18 -7.16
CA SER A 1066 16.36 -21.55 -8.49
C SER A 1066 14.85 -21.76 -8.48
N VAL A 1067 14.22 -21.84 -9.66
CA VAL A 1067 12.78 -22.16 -9.80
C VAL A 1067 12.36 -23.47 -9.11
N ALA A 1068 13.30 -24.38 -8.84
CA ALA A 1068 13.07 -25.63 -8.12
C ALA A 1068 13.20 -25.48 -6.58
N GLY A 1069 13.36 -24.25 -6.07
CA GLY A 1069 13.54 -23.94 -4.65
C GLY A 1069 14.94 -24.27 -4.10
N GLN A 1070 15.91 -24.60 -4.98
CA GLN A 1070 17.26 -24.96 -4.55
C GLN A 1070 18.11 -23.70 -4.38
N THR A 1071 18.73 -23.53 -3.22
CA THR A 1071 19.69 -22.44 -3.01
C THR A 1071 20.95 -22.68 -3.84
N GLN A 1072 21.28 -21.71 -4.69
CA GLN A 1072 22.49 -21.71 -5.52
C GLN A 1072 23.32 -20.48 -5.15
N SER A 1073 24.64 -20.62 -5.21
CA SER A 1073 25.59 -19.55 -4.93
C SER A 1073 26.53 -19.37 -6.11
N TYR A 1074 26.65 -18.14 -6.57
CA TYR A 1074 27.49 -17.72 -7.68
C TYR A 1074 28.57 -16.78 -7.17
N VAL A 1075 29.77 -16.90 -7.73
CA VAL A 1075 30.80 -15.87 -7.57
C VAL A 1075 30.52 -14.81 -8.63
N VAL A 1076 30.28 -13.58 -8.18
CA VAL A 1076 30.17 -12.39 -9.03
C VAL A 1076 31.51 -11.69 -8.92
N GLU A 1077 32.24 -11.63 -10.02
CA GLU A 1077 33.60 -11.12 -10.04
C GLU A 1077 33.62 -9.59 -9.99
N LYS A 1078 34.81 -9.02 -9.77
CA LYS A 1078 35.04 -7.59 -10.05
C LYS A 1078 34.55 -7.23 -11.46
N ASP A 1079 34.01 -6.01 -11.61
CA ASP A 1079 33.44 -5.46 -12.83
C ASP A 1079 32.18 -6.24 -13.30
N GLN A 1080 31.52 -6.92 -12.37
CA GLN A 1080 30.21 -7.56 -12.57
C GLN A 1080 29.18 -7.09 -11.55
N LEU A 1081 27.90 -7.31 -11.86
CA LEU A 1081 26.79 -7.27 -10.93
C LEU A 1081 25.82 -8.41 -11.22
N ALA A 1082 24.92 -8.74 -10.29
CA ALA A 1082 23.92 -9.77 -10.53
C ALA A 1082 22.55 -9.45 -9.93
N PHE A 1083 21.50 -9.96 -10.56
CA PHE A 1083 20.12 -9.88 -10.10
C PHE A 1083 19.33 -11.08 -10.62
N THR A 1084 18.06 -11.23 -10.23
CA THR A 1084 17.16 -12.25 -10.78
C THR A 1084 16.05 -11.64 -11.63
N LEU A 1085 15.64 -12.35 -12.67
CA LEU A 1085 14.44 -12.06 -13.47
C LEU A 1085 13.68 -13.38 -13.71
N CYS A 1086 12.41 -13.42 -13.33
CA CYS A 1086 11.61 -14.65 -13.30
C CYS A 1086 12.31 -15.79 -12.51
N GLN A 1087 13.09 -15.44 -11.49
CA GLN A 1087 13.96 -16.33 -10.67
C GLN A 1087 15.14 -16.98 -11.44
N VAL A 1088 15.49 -16.44 -12.62
CA VAL A 1088 16.74 -16.78 -13.31
C VAL A 1088 17.81 -15.73 -12.96
N PRO A 1089 19.01 -16.12 -12.50
CA PRO A 1089 20.10 -15.18 -12.25
C PRO A 1089 20.65 -14.62 -13.57
N PHE A 1090 20.67 -13.29 -13.65
CA PHE A 1090 21.35 -12.50 -14.66
C PHE A 1090 22.63 -11.93 -14.06
N VAL A 1091 23.78 -12.17 -14.71
CA VAL A 1091 25.08 -11.61 -14.34
C VAL A 1091 25.52 -10.67 -15.45
N TYR A 1092 25.64 -9.38 -15.15
CA TYR A 1092 26.19 -8.41 -16.09
C TYR A 1092 27.69 -8.33 -15.88
N GLN A 1093 28.45 -8.33 -16.96
CA GLN A 1093 29.91 -8.18 -16.95
C GLN A 1093 30.34 -7.05 -17.88
N LEU A 1094 31.22 -6.17 -17.42
CA LEU A 1094 31.71 -5.07 -18.25
C LEU A 1094 32.65 -5.57 -19.35
N VAL A 1095 32.48 -5.01 -20.55
CA VAL A 1095 33.41 -5.16 -21.67
C VAL A 1095 33.78 -3.79 -22.27
N GLU A 1096 34.97 -3.69 -22.86
CA GLU A 1096 35.47 -2.42 -23.40
C GLU A 1096 34.86 -2.07 -24.76
N SER A 1097 34.54 -3.08 -25.59
CA SER A 1097 34.10 -2.89 -26.96
C SER A 1097 32.68 -3.40 -27.20
N GLU A 1098 31.91 -2.66 -28.01
CA GLU A 1098 30.56 -3.06 -28.46
C GLU A 1098 30.55 -4.37 -29.24
N ILE A 1099 31.66 -4.73 -29.90
CA ILE A 1099 31.79 -6.01 -30.62
C ILE A 1099 31.72 -7.21 -29.65
N GLN A 1100 32.03 -6.97 -28.37
CA GLN A 1100 31.97 -7.99 -27.31
C GLN A 1100 30.59 -8.04 -26.63
N ALA A 1101 29.63 -7.20 -27.05
CA ALA A 1101 28.25 -7.28 -26.57
C ALA A 1101 27.61 -8.61 -26.98
N GLY A 1102 27.02 -9.30 -26.02
CA GLY A 1102 26.44 -10.62 -26.24
C GLY A 1102 25.99 -11.28 -24.95
N MET A 1103 25.29 -12.39 -25.08
CA MET A 1103 24.79 -13.16 -23.96
C MET A 1103 25.21 -14.63 -24.02
N VAL A 1104 25.44 -15.22 -22.86
CA VAL A 1104 25.68 -16.65 -22.70
C VAL A 1104 24.65 -17.21 -21.73
N LEU A 1105 23.77 -18.07 -22.25
CA LEU A 1105 22.76 -18.75 -21.46
C LEU A 1105 23.26 -20.14 -21.09
N THR A 1106 23.24 -20.46 -19.80
CA THR A 1106 23.50 -21.81 -19.31
C THR A 1106 22.18 -22.54 -19.16
N LYS A 1107 22.02 -23.66 -19.86
CA LYS A 1107 20.85 -24.55 -19.74
C LYS A 1107 21.04 -25.49 -18.55
N SER A 1108 19.94 -26.03 -18.01
CA SER A 1108 19.95 -26.99 -16.89
C SER A 1108 20.74 -28.27 -17.13
N ASN A 1109 21.00 -28.64 -18.39
CA ASN A 1109 21.88 -29.75 -18.76
C ASN A 1109 23.36 -29.37 -18.89
N GLY A 1110 23.73 -28.15 -18.51
CA GLY A 1110 25.09 -27.59 -18.61
C GLY A 1110 25.46 -27.07 -20.01
N LYS A 1111 24.59 -27.21 -21.02
CA LYS A 1111 24.85 -26.67 -22.37
C LYS A 1111 24.82 -25.15 -22.33
N GLN A 1112 25.85 -24.52 -22.90
CA GLN A 1112 25.88 -23.09 -23.11
C GLN A 1112 25.37 -22.73 -24.50
N LEU A 1113 24.56 -21.68 -24.58
CA LEU A 1113 24.08 -21.08 -25.82
C LEU A 1113 24.57 -19.64 -25.87
N VAL A 1114 25.28 -19.30 -26.94
CA VAL A 1114 25.76 -17.95 -27.20
C VAL A 1114 24.72 -17.23 -28.07
N VAL A 1115 24.33 -16.04 -27.65
CA VAL A 1115 23.47 -15.13 -28.41
C VAL A 1115 24.30 -13.90 -28.76
N GLU A 1116 24.38 -13.60 -30.05
CA GLU A 1116 24.99 -12.37 -30.54
C GLU A 1116 24.03 -11.21 -30.28
N GLY A 1117 24.53 -10.12 -29.68
CA GLY A 1117 23.71 -8.97 -29.30
C GLY A 1117 22.99 -9.11 -27.95
N LEU A 1118 22.13 -8.13 -27.67
CA LEU A 1118 21.49 -7.90 -26.37
C LEU A 1118 19.97 -8.13 -26.40
N ALA A 1119 19.49 -9.01 -27.28
CA ALA A 1119 18.08 -9.41 -27.36
C ALA A 1119 17.96 -10.94 -27.38
N LEU A 1120 17.05 -11.47 -26.57
CA LEU A 1120 16.71 -12.89 -26.54
C LEU A 1120 15.50 -13.13 -27.43
N SER A 1121 15.60 -14.12 -28.33
CA SER A 1121 14.47 -14.50 -29.18
C SER A 1121 13.23 -14.86 -28.34
N SER A 1122 12.05 -14.67 -28.92
CA SER A 1122 10.76 -15.01 -28.27
C SER A 1122 10.76 -16.42 -27.65
N ALA A 1123 11.32 -17.42 -28.33
CA ALA A 1123 11.42 -18.79 -27.80
C ALA A 1123 12.28 -18.91 -26.54
N LEU A 1124 13.39 -18.17 -26.43
CA LEU A 1124 14.25 -18.19 -25.24
C LEU A 1124 13.64 -17.38 -24.10
N SER A 1125 13.04 -16.23 -24.42
CA SER A 1125 12.32 -15.37 -23.49
C SER A 1125 11.16 -16.13 -22.85
N GLN A 1126 10.39 -16.88 -23.64
CA GLN A 1126 9.29 -17.70 -23.14
C GLN A 1126 9.74 -18.79 -22.17
N GLN A 1127 10.94 -19.36 -22.31
CA GLN A 1127 11.46 -20.33 -21.34
C GLN A 1127 11.74 -19.69 -19.97
N ILE A 1128 12.14 -18.42 -19.96
CA ILE A 1128 12.34 -17.63 -18.73
C ILE A 1128 10.97 -17.26 -18.15
N PHE A 1129 10.06 -16.70 -18.95
CA PHE A 1129 8.72 -16.29 -18.52
C PHE A 1129 7.86 -17.45 -18.01
N ALA A 1130 7.97 -18.63 -18.61
CA ALA A 1130 7.29 -19.85 -18.20
C ALA A 1130 7.91 -20.50 -16.96
N ARG A 1131 9.07 -19.99 -16.49
CA ARG A 1131 9.77 -20.46 -15.29
C ARG A 1131 9.99 -21.98 -15.31
N SER A 1132 10.33 -22.51 -16.50
CA SER A 1132 10.44 -23.96 -16.74
C SER A 1132 11.69 -24.58 -16.12
N GLY A 1133 12.65 -23.77 -15.68
CA GLY A 1133 13.96 -24.21 -15.19
C GLY A 1133 14.91 -24.66 -16.30
N GLU A 1134 14.55 -24.50 -17.58
CA GLU A 1134 15.44 -24.84 -18.69
C GLU A 1134 16.64 -23.90 -18.80
N VAL A 1135 16.47 -22.61 -18.47
CA VAL A 1135 17.54 -21.62 -18.37
C VAL A 1135 17.92 -21.48 -16.90
N GLU A 1136 19.15 -21.84 -16.56
CA GLU A 1136 19.66 -21.78 -15.19
C GLU A 1136 20.34 -20.45 -14.89
N LYS A 1137 20.97 -19.82 -15.90
CA LYS A 1137 21.71 -18.56 -15.73
C LYS A 1137 21.88 -17.84 -17.06
N VAL A 1138 21.86 -16.51 -17.03
CA VAL A 1138 22.21 -15.65 -18.17
C VAL A 1138 23.40 -14.77 -17.78
N VAL A 1139 24.49 -14.82 -18.56
CA VAL A 1139 25.61 -13.88 -18.44
C VAL A 1139 25.54 -12.90 -19.61
N VAL A 1140 25.53 -11.60 -19.32
CA VAL A 1140 25.39 -10.53 -20.31
C VAL A 1140 26.66 -9.69 -20.33
N SER A 1141 27.30 -9.59 -21.50
CA SER A 1141 28.46 -8.73 -21.71
C SER A 1141 28.00 -7.34 -22.10
N ILE A 1142 28.18 -6.36 -21.20
CA ILE A 1142 27.71 -4.99 -21.35
C ILE A 1142 28.88 -4.06 -21.70
N PRO A 1143 28.88 -3.43 -22.88
CA PRO A 1143 29.85 -2.41 -23.23
C PRO A 1143 29.75 -1.21 -22.28
N THR A 1144 30.88 -0.71 -21.82
CA THR A 1144 30.91 0.50 -20.97
C THR A 1144 30.31 1.74 -21.65
N SER A 1145 30.24 1.79 -22.98
CA SER A 1145 29.58 2.86 -23.74
C SER A 1145 28.06 2.90 -23.58
N LEU A 1146 27.44 1.78 -23.16
CA LEU A 1146 25.99 1.71 -22.93
C LEU A 1146 25.57 2.13 -21.52
N LEU A 1147 26.53 2.42 -20.63
CA LEU A 1147 26.26 2.75 -19.24
C LEU A 1147 26.36 4.25 -19.00
N ARG A 1148 25.65 4.71 -17.97
CA ARG A 1148 25.83 6.06 -17.47
C ARG A 1148 27.14 6.15 -16.69
N ALA A 1149 27.87 7.24 -16.93
CA ALA A 1149 29.15 7.53 -16.28
C ALA A 1149 29.02 7.62 -14.76
#